data_AF-A0A1G9XXB5-F1
#
_entry.id   AF-A0A1G9XXB5-F1
#
_cell.length_a   1.000
_cell.length_b   1.000
_cell.length_c   1.000
_cell.angle_alpha   90.00
_cell.angle_beta   90.00
_cell.angle_gamma   90.00
#
_symmetry.space_group_name_H-M   'P 1'
#
loop_
_entity.id
_entity.type
_entity.pdbx_description
1 polymer ?
#
loop_
_entity_poly.entity_id
_entity_poly.type
_entity_poly.pdbx_seq_one_letter_code
_entity_poly.pdbx_strand_id
1 'polypeptide(L)'
;MKNSLLVTLVVLLFLSCGKKSNPEGIYVRDFAELNRAIKQVNPGGEIILVNGVWKDVQIKFFGRGTKEKPITLRAETPGEVFIEGQSYLHLGGENLIVNGLYFRNGYTPSTGIIRYKIGLDSVVNNSRVTNCVIENFTQPSRSMSDRWVEFYGKLNQMDHCYIAGKSNDGNTLMVYHTGNENTNNHHQIVYNYFGPRPRKGGPRAETVRIGNPQMTPGYVNVSNNYFEACNGEVEIVSDKADFNIFRNNIFYKCEGSLVLRHANYGTVDGNIFIGGDESDFYGGIRLVNTGHWITNNYFYKIKGREFRSPLAVMNGIPNSISNRYKQVTDAVIAYNTWVDCKSPWQFGIGQNRESANVLPASEIRSLPPIRTTIANNLIYNTQVDKAPLVDHDSINGILFKNNIIDNNGVEYSEFSVLQNKKIKMKQVNEWLFVPQDGQNEFLNDVFNGYDFGRIQQDLFGDSRTKKSRVGAINQLSTAEKFVIDKKKYGPDWFSTDKVITEPNILSASSAEGELRKMIEHAKTGDVVELSDKVYNINSSLKIDKEITIRSKTGNKAQLVFTGEENTPAFEMNPRGIIKLENLSLKGQNNQLAFAPLNENMSAAYKLFIDNCVIEDFSYMLKASKGSFADTINVNNTTIQNCENGIVLAADEKGDYNAEMVTFNECEFINVKRNVINFYRDGYDESTIGGFLTLSNNTFTSCGGKEESGLLINTRGIINVNIIDNTFSHNPVKLVALLWGAKNNHHSNNTLIQSGQIKVEEQQELDILY
;
A
#
# COMPACT_ATOMS: atom_id res chain seq x y z
N MET A 1 82.37 2.23 -11.10
CA MET A 1 81.39 1.22 -10.63
C MET A 1 80.13 1.79 -9.98
N LYS A 2 80.11 3.02 -9.43
CA LYS A 2 78.88 3.60 -8.82
C LYS A 2 77.83 4.15 -9.83
N ASN A 3 78.25 4.66 -10.99
CA ASN A 3 77.30 5.21 -11.98
C ASN A 3 76.56 4.14 -12.80
N SER A 4 77.09 2.92 -12.89
CA SER A 4 76.42 1.83 -13.61
C SER A 4 75.32 1.17 -12.78
N LEU A 5 75.39 1.24 -11.43
CA LEU A 5 74.36 0.68 -10.55
C LEU A 5 73.11 1.56 -10.49
N LEU A 6 73.29 2.89 -10.60
CA LEU A 6 72.19 3.86 -10.54
C LEU A 6 71.32 3.81 -11.81
N VAL A 7 71.94 3.58 -12.98
CA VAL A 7 71.21 3.44 -14.26
C VAL A 7 70.42 2.14 -14.29
N THR A 8 70.95 1.04 -13.75
CA THR A 8 70.21 -0.24 -13.66
C THR A 8 69.04 -0.17 -12.67
N LEU A 9 69.17 0.59 -11.57
CA LEU A 9 68.07 0.78 -10.60
C LEU A 9 66.93 1.65 -11.15
N VAL A 10 67.26 2.66 -11.96
CA VAL A 10 66.27 3.53 -12.62
C VAL A 10 65.54 2.79 -13.75
N VAL A 11 66.23 1.93 -14.51
CA VAL A 11 65.60 1.10 -15.56
C VAL A 11 64.66 0.03 -14.95
N LEU A 12 64.98 -0.51 -13.76
CA LEU A 12 64.09 -1.43 -13.02
C LEU A 12 62.86 -0.72 -12.42
N LEU A 13 62.95 0.58 -12.10
CA LEU A 13 61.80 1.38 -11.65
C LEU A 13 60.83 1.73 -12.79
N PHE A 14 61.32 1.91 -14.02
CA PHE A 14 60.46 2.14 -15.20
C PHE A 14 59.80 0.85 -15.73
N LEU A 15 60.36 -0.34 -15.47
CA LEU A 15 59.74 -1.63 -15.83
C LEU A 15 58.66 -2.11 -14.83
N SER A 16 58.51 -1.44 -13.68
CA SER A 16 57.45 -1.71 -12.69
C SER A 16 56.13 -0.97 -13.00
N CYS A 17 56.15 0.00 -13.92
CA CYS A 17 54.96 0.66 -14.44
C CYS A 17 54.40 -0.10 -15.66
N GLY A 18 54.12 -1.39 -15.50
CA GLY A 18 53.14 -2.05 -16.36
C GLY A 18 51.78 -1.38 -16.11
N LYS A 19 51.14 -0.87 -17.17
CA LYS A 19 49.72 -0.46 -17.11
C LYS A 19 48.98 -1.57 -16.37
N LYS A 20 48.40 -1.27 -15.20
CA LYS A 20 47.36 -2.12 -14.64
C LYS A 20 46.26 -2.16 -15.70
N SER A 21 46.22 -3.22 -16.50
CA SER A 21 44.99 -3.56 -17.20
C SER A 21 43.97 -3.74 -16.10
N ASN A 22 43.05 -2.80 -15.94
CA ASN A 22 41.76 -3.16 -15.39
C ASN A 22 41.33 -4.40 -16.20
N PRO A 23 41.02 -5.54 -15.57
CA PRO A 23 40.44 -6.62 -16.34
C PRO A 23 39.23 -6.03 -17.06
N GLU A 24 39.29 -5.96 -18.39
CA GLU A 24 38.13 -5.65 -19.21
C GLU A 24 37.03 -6.62 -18.76
N GLY A 25 35.90 -6.09 -18.30
CA GLY A 25 34.84 -6.93 -17.75
C GLY A 25 34.42 -8.01 -18.75
N ILE A 26 33.96 -9.14 -18.26
CA ILE A 26 33.52 -10.27 -19.07
C ILE A 26 32.13 -9.92 -19.63
N TYR A 27 32.09 -9.45 -20.87
CA TYR A 27 30.83 -9.24 -21.60
C TYR A 27 30.19 -10.59 -21.91
N VAL A 28 28.91 -10.73 -21.57
CA VAL A 28 28.11 -11.93 -21.82
C VAL A 28 26.88 -11.57 -22.64
N ARG A 29 26.59 -12.37 -23.66
CA ARG A 29 25.55 -12.11 -24.66
C ARG A 29 24.31 -12.96 -24.50
N ASP A 30 24.44 -14.06 -23.75
CA ASP A 30 23.35 -14.97 -23.48
C ASP A 30 23.50 -15.65 -22.10
N PHE A 31 22.49 -16.42 -21.72
CA PHE A 31 22.44 -17.10 -20.44
C PHE A 31 23.52 -18.18 -20.27
N ALA A 32 23.99 -18.80 -21.36
CA ALA A 32 25.04 -19.81 -21.29
C ALA A 32 26.42 -19.18 -21.01
N GLU A 33 26.71 -18.05 -21.66
CA GLU A 33 27.90 -17.23 -21.40
C GLU A 33 27.89 -16.67 -19.97
N LEU A 34 26.75 -16.15 -19.51
CA LEU A 34 26.57 -15.68 -18.13
C LEU A 34 26.90 -16.78 -17.11
N ASN A 35 26.33 -17.97 -17.28
CA ASN A 35 26.60 -19.09 -16.38
C ASN A 35 28.07 -19.54 -16.40
N ARG A 36 28.75 -19.44 -17.55
CA ARG A 36 30.18 -19.74 -17.66
C ARG A 36 31.02 -18.67 -16.93
N ALA A 37 30.69 -17.40 -17.12
CA ALA A 37 31.36 -16.28 -16.48
C ALA A 37 31.23 -16.34 -14.95
N ILE A 38 30.03 -16.62 -14.42
CA ILE A 38 29.79 -16.79 -12.96
C ILE A 38 30.67 -17.89 -12.36
N LYS A 39 30.92 -18.98 -13.08
CA LYS A 39 31.77 -20.09 -12.59
C LYS A 39 33.26 -19.78 -12.60
N GLN A 40 33.70 -18.82 -13.41
CA GLN A 40 35.11 -18.54 -13.66
C GLN A 40 35.59 -17.22 -13.04
N VAL A 41 34.66 -16.37 -12.60
CA VAL A 41 34.97 -15.04 -12.07
C VAL A 41 35.74 -15.15 -10.74
N ASN A 42 36.82 -14.37 -10.65
CA ASN A 42 37.68 -14.25 -9.47
C ASN A 42 37.35 -12.96 -8.70
N PRO A 43 37.77 -12.82 -7.43
CA PRO A 43 37.61 -11.56 -6.68
C PRO A 43 38.08 -10.34 -7.47
N GLY A 44 37.21 -9.32 -7.57
CA GLY A 44 37.45 -8.11 -8.36
C GLY A 44 37.03 -8.22 -9.83
N GLY A 45 36.53 -9.37 -10.27
CA GLY A 45 36.01 -9.57 -11.61
C GLY A 45 34.65 -8.89 -11.82
N GLU A 46 34.38 -8.51 -13.06
CA GLU A 46 33.14 -7.87 -13.50
C GLU A 46 32.52 -8.68 -14.63
N ILE A 47 31.24 -9.01 -14.52
CA ILE A 47 30.42 -9.65 -15.54
C ILE A 47 29.42 -8.62 -16.04
N ILE A 48 29.41 -8.39 -17.36
CA ILE A 48 28.64 -7.32 -18.00
C ILE A 48 27.60 -7.96 -18.93
N LEU A 49 26.32 -7.81 -18.59
CA LEU A 49 25.21 -8.21 -19.47
C LEU A 49 25.11 -7.19 -20.59
N VAL A 50 25.23 -7.62 -21.85
CA VAL A 50 25.02 -6.73 -23.00
C VAL A 50 23.58 -6.23 -23.06
N ASN A 51 23.40 -5.05 -23.65
CA ASN A 51 22.09 -4.43 -23.85
C ASN A 51 21.13 -5.37 -24.61
N GLY A 52 19.86 -5.37 -24.23
CA GLY A 52 18.82 -6.18 -24.83
C GLY A 52 17.90 -6.87 -23.82
N VAL A 53 17.06 -7.76 -24.35
CA VAL A 53 16.10 -8.53 -23.57
C VAL A 53 16.70 -9.88 -23.18
N TRP A 54 16.80 -10.12 -21.87
CA TRP A 54 17.16 -11.37 -21.24
C TRP A 54 15.89 -12.04 -20.74
N LYS A 55 15.28 -12.86 -21.59
CA LYS A 55 14.00 -13.51 -21.33
C LYS A 55 14.17 -14.90 -20.70
N ASP A 56 13.32 -15.21 -19.72
CA ASP A 56 13.28 -16.51 -19.05
C ASP A 56 14.62 -16.91 -18.39
N VAL A 57 15.33 -15.94 -17.81
CA VAL A 57 16.65 -16.11 -17.20
C VAL A 57 16.57 -16.23 -15.69
N GLN A 58 17.11 -17.33 -15.19
CA GLN A 58 17.10 -17.71 -13.78
C GLN A 58 18.51 -17.58 -13.20
N ILE A 59 18.93 -16.33 -12.95
CA ILE A 59 20.32 -15.99 -12.64
C ILE A 59 20.66 -16.43 -11.21
N LYS A 60 21.59 -17.37 -11.07
CA LYS A 60 22.17 -17.79 -9.79
C LYS A 60 23.59 -17.23 -9.67
N PHE A 61 23.70 -16.02 -9.13
CA PHE A 61 24.96 -15.31 -9.00
C PHE A 61 25.70 -15.74 -7.73
N PHE A 62 26.53 -16.77 -7.86
CA PHE A 62 27.40 -17.22 -6.79
C PHE A 62 28.82 -16.66 -6.95
N GLY A 63 29.41 -16.19 -5.87
CA GLY A 63 30.81 -15.76 -5.87
C GLY A 63 31.31 -15.42 -4.47
N ARG A 64 32.62 -15.43 -4.29
CA ARG A 64 33.28 -15.01 -3.04
C ARG A 64 34.30 -13.94 -3.36
N GLY A 65 33.87 -12.69 -3.38
CA GLY A 65 34.76 -11.54 -3.45
C GLY A 65 35.40 -11.22 -2.10
N THR A 66 36.20 -10.16 -2.06
CA THR A 66 36.64 -9.54 -0.80
C THR A 66 36.08 -8.13 -0.69
N LYS A 67 36.16 -7.53 0.50
CA LYS A 67 35.73 -6.14 0.73
C LYS A 67 36.39 -5.15 -0.25
N GLU A 68 37.67 -5.37 -0.56
CA GLU A 68 38.46 -4.52 -1.46
C GLU A 68 38.30 -4.92 -2.94
N LYS A 69 37.85 -6.15 -3.20
CA LYS A 69 37.71 -6.73 -4.54
C LYS A 69 36.39 -7.50 -4.65
N PRO A 70 35.23 -6.81 -4.61
CA PRO A 70 33.94 -7.45 -4.79
C PRO A 70 33.82 -8.02 -6.21
N ILE A 71 32.95 -9.00 -6.37
CA ILE A 71 32.60 -9.52 -7.70
C ILE A 71 31.33 -8.82 -8.18
N THR A 72 31.36 -8.24 -9.37
CA THR A 72 30.26 -7.40 -9.89
C THR A 72 29.54 -8.06 -11.04
N LEU A 73 28.20 -8.06 -10.99
CA LEU A 73 27.30 -8.35 -12.10
C LEU A 73 26.57 -7.07 -12.47
N ARG A 74 26.71 -6.56 -13.69
CA ARG A 74 26.02 -5.32 -14.07
C ARG A 74 25.48 -5.32 -15.48
N ALA A 75 24.54 -4.41 -15.73
CA ALA A 75 24.17 -4.04 -17.09
C ALA A 75 25.36 -3.35 -17.80
N GLU A 76 25.45 -3.55 -19.12
CA GLU A 76 26.31 -2.76 -20.00
C GLU A 76 25.91 -1.28 -19.92
N THR A 77 24.64 -1.00 -20.22
CA THR A 77 24.02 0.33 -20.06
C THR A 77 22.79 0.20 -19.15
N PRO A 78 22.79 0.81 -17.95
CA PRO A 78 21.60 0.82 -17.09
C PRO A 78 20.38 1.39 -17.83
N GLY A 79 19.25 0.68 -17.75
CA GLY A 79 18.04 1.00 -18.50
C GLY A 79 17.93 0.34 -19.88
N GLU A 80 18.96 -0.34 -20.37
CA GLU A 80 18.94 -1.07 -21.65
C GLU A 80 19.08 -2.60 -21.51
N VAL A 81 19.23 -3.13 -20.28
CA VAL A 81 19.22 -4.57 -19.98
C VAL A 81 17.91 -4.94 -19.29
N PHE A 82 17.02 -5.57 -20.05
CA PHE A 82 15.67 -5.94 -19.59
C PHE A 82 15.61 -7.41 -19.22
N ILE A 83 15.27 -7.71 -17.97
CA ILE A 83 15.01 -9.06 -17.49
C ILE A 83 13.51 -9.31 -17.60
N GLU A 84 13.09 -10.20 -18.51
CA GLU A 84 11.68 -10.41 -18.87
C GLU A 84 11.26 -11.89 -18.76
N GLY A 85 9.95 -12.17 -18.87
CA GLY A 85 9.43 -13.54 -18.79
C GLY A 85 9.56 -14.15 -17.38
N GLN A 86 9.80 -15.46 -17.31
CA GLN A 86 9.94 -16.20 -16.06
C GLN A 86 11.37 -16.12 -15.53
N SER A 87 11.69 -15.00 -14.89
CA SER A 87 13.07 -14.65 -14.53
C SER A 87 13.26 -14.32 -13.05
N TYR A 88 14.49 -14.50 -12.54
CA TYR A 88 14.90 -14.10 -11.19
C TYR A 88 16.41 -13.88 -11.08
N LEU A 89 16.84 -13.28 -9.96
CA LEU A 89 18.23 -13.11 -9.54
C LEU A 89 18.41 -13.58 -8.09
N HIS A 90 19.14 -14.67 -7.89
CA HIS A 90 19.46 -15.20 -6.56
C HIS A 90 20.97 -15.15 -6.33
N LEU A 91 21.38 -14.58 -5.20
CA LEU A 91 22.78 -14.34 -4.83
C LEU A 91 23.25 -15.34 -3.78
N GLY A 92 24.51 -15.78 -3.85
CA GLY A 92 25.11 -16.64 -2.83
C GLY A 92 26.61 -16.41 -2.68
N GLY A 93 27.13 -16.50 -1.45
CA GLY A 93 28.55 -16.28 -1.15
C GLY A 93 28.83 -14.97 -0.41
N GLU A 94 29.75 -14.14 -0.90
CA GLU A 94 30.17 -12.94 -0.15
C GLU A 94 30.74 -11.83 -1.04
N ASN A 95 30.55 -10.57 -0.63
CA ASN A 95 31.10 -9.38 -1.30
C ASN A 95 30.74 -9.33 -2.79
N LEU A 96 29.44 -9.42 -3.09
CA LEU A 96 28.88 -9.33 -4.42
C LEU A 96 28.24 -7.96 -4.65
N ILE A 97 28.30 -7.46 -5.89
CA ILE A 97 27.59 -6.26 -6.32
C ILE A 97 26.73 -6.59 -7.53
N VAL A 98 25.46 -6.19 -7.50
CA VAL A 98 24.57 -6.19 -8.66
C VAL A 98 24.14 -4.77 -8.99
N ASN A 99 24.25 -4.36 -10.26
CA ASN A 99 24.01 -2.97 -10.67
C ASN A 99 23.26 -2.86 -12.01
N GLY A 100 22.17 -2.09 -12.05
CA GLY A 100 21.59 -1.60 -13.31
C GLY A 100 20.60 -2.52 -14.03
N LEU A 101 20.06 -3.55 -13.38
CA LEU A 101 19.12 -4.49 -14.01
C LEU A 101 17.67 -3.97 -13.97
N TYR A 102 16.89 -4.23 -15.02
CA TYR A 102 15.49 -3.82 -15.12
C TYR A 102 14.55 -5.02 -15.33
N PHE A 103 13.82 -5.42 -14.29
CA PHE A 103 12.79 -6.45 -14.34
C PHE A 103 11.44 -5.85 -14.79
N ARG A 104 10.91 -6.34 -15.91
CA ARG A 104 9.60 -5.94 -16.48
C ARG A 104 8.98 -7.07 -17.29
N ASN A 105 7.71 -6.94 -17.69
CA ASN A 105 7.06 -7.87 -18.64
C ASN A 105 7.22 -9.35 -18.25
N GLY A 106 7.01 -9.69 -16.98
CA GLY A 106 7.25 -11.04 -16.48
C GLY A 106 6.86 -11.22 -15.03
N TYR A 107 7.26 -12.36 -14.46
CA TYR A 107 7.05 -12.72 -13.07
C TYR A 107 8.11 -13.74 -12.64
N THR A 108 8.35 -13.90 -11.34
CA THR A 108 9.30 -14.93 -10.88
C THR A 108 8.65 -16.31 -10.88
N PRO A 109 9.30 -17.36 -11.41
CA PRO A 109 8.88 -18.75 -11.23
C PRO A 109 9.27 -19.32 -9.85
N SER A 110 9.73 -18.47 -8.92
CA SER A 110 10.21 -18.83 -7.59
C SER A 110 9.49 -18.02 -6.51
N THR A 111 9.89 -18.18 -5.24
CA THR A 111 9.31 -17.40 -4.13
C THR A 111 9.71 -15.93 -4.17
N GLY A 112 10.84 -15.60 -4.81
CA GLY A 112 11.46 -14.28 -4.82
C GLY A 112 12.02 -13.87 -6.20
N ILE A 113 11.94 -12.59 -6.58
CA ILE A 113 12.66 -12.05 -7.76
C ILE A 113 14.14 -11.89 -7.40
N ILE A 114 14.45 -11.04 -6.42
CA ILE A 114 15.81 -10.82 -5.90
C ILE A 114 15.92 -11.51 -4.56
N ARG A 115 16.80 -12.51 -4.45
CA ARG A 115 17.02 -13.24 -3.20
C ARG A 115 18.48 -13.18 -2.81
N TYR A 116 18.75 -12.85 -1.55
CA TYR A 116 20.09 -12.92 -0.95
C TYR A 116 20.47 -14.35 -0.54
N LYS A 117 19.98 -15.33 -1.31
CA LYS A 117 20.17 -16.78 -1.12
C LYS A 117 19.88 -17.54 -2.41
N ILE A 118 20.72 -18.50 -2.77
CA ILE A 118 20.47 -19.46 -3.88
C ILE A 118 19.76 -20.73 -3.39
N GLY A 119 20.15 -21.23 -2.23
CA GLY A 119 19.64 -22.46 -1.62
C GLY A 119 19.94 -22.47 -0.12
N LEU A 120 19.48 -23.49 0.62
CA LEU A 120 19.54 -23.52 2.09
C LEU A 120 20.93 -23.16 2.66
N ASP A 121 21.98 -23.75 2.10
CA ASP A 121 23.37 -23.57 2.56
C ASP A 121 24.18 -22.52 1.77
N SER A 122 23.48 -21.67 1.00
CA SER A 122 24.11 -20.69 0.11
C SER A 122 23.44 -19.31 0.21
N VAL A 123 23.46 -18.75 1.42
CA VAL A 123 23.17 -17.32 1.65
C VAL A 123 24.29 -16.44 1.13
N VAL A 124 24.02 -15.15 0.90
CA VAL A 124 25.04 -14.16 0.60
C VAL A 124 25.23 -13.21 1.81
N ASN A 125 26.46 -12.76 2.05
CA ASN A 125 26.77 -11.74 3.05
C ASN A 125 27.56 -10.58 2.43
N ASN A 126 27.59 -9.43 3.11
CA ASN A 126 28.40 -8.26 2.70
C ASN A 126 28.17 -7.83 1.25
N SER A 127 26.95 -7.98 0.73
CA SER A 127 26.65 -7.82 -0.70
C SER A 127 25.61 -6.74 -0.97
N ARG A 128 25.65 -6.17 -2.17
CA ARG A 128 24.89 -4.98 -2.54
C ARG A 128 24.10 -5.17 -3.84
N VAL A 129 22.82 -4.84 -3.83
CA VAL A 129 22.00 -4.67 -5.05
C VAL A 129 21.65 -3.19 -5.18
N THR A 130 22.01 -2.58 -6.31
CA THR A 130 21.85 -1.13 -6.51
C THR A 130 21.41 -0.75 -7.91
N ASN A 131 20.79 0.42 -8.05
CA ASN A 131 20.34 0.99 -9.34
C ASN A 131 19.50 0.01 -10.18
N CYS A 132 18.71 -0.84 -9.54
CA CYS A 132 17.85 -1.81 -10.24
C CYS A 132 16.39 -1.32 -10.23
N VAL A 133 15.63 -1.75 -11.23
CA VAL A 133 14.21 -1.45 -11.38
C VAL A 133 13.44 -2.78 -11.37
N ILE A 134 12.40 -2.86 -10.54
CA ILE A 134 11.36 -3.89 -10.62
C ILE A 134 10.04 -3.17 -10.84
N GLU A 135 9.49 -3.31 -12.04
CA GLU A 135 8.26 -2.65 -12.43
C GLU A 135 7.26 -3.69 -12.93
N ASN A 136 6.10 -3.75 -12.26
CA ASN A 136 4.97 -4.55 -12.72
C ASN A 136 5.28 -6.05 -12.94
N PHE A 137 6.34 -6.57 -12.29
CA PHE A 137 6.81 -7.95 -12.41
C PHE A 137 6.02 -8.89 -11.47
N THR A 138 4.69 -8.81 -11.55
CA THR A 138 3.73 -9.42 -10.62
C THR A 138 3.20 -10.74 -11.15
N GLN A 139 2.82 -11.65 -10.26
CA GLN A 139 2.25 -12.94 -10.65
C GLN A 139 0.99 -12.76 -11.52
N PRO A 140 0.72 -13.71 -12.45
CA PRO A 140 -0.48 -13.65 -13.29
C PRO A 140 -1.79 -13.61 -12.50
N SER A 141 -1.81 -14.16 -11.28
CA SER A 141 -2.97 -14.09 -10.39
C SER A 141 -2.65 -13.32 -9.11
N ARG A 142 -3.57 -12.45 -8.69
CA ARG A 142 -3.53 -11.74 -7.41
C ARG A 142 -3.39 -12.68 -6.20
N SER A 143 -4.00 -13.85 -6.24
CA SER A 143 -3.97 -14.81 -5.13
C SER A 143 -2.67 -15.61 -5.04
N MET A 144 -1.82 -15.57 -6.08
CA MET A 144 -0.55 -16.27 -6.09
C MET A 144 0.48 -15.50 -5.26
N SER A 145 1.13 -16.19 -4.34
CA SER A 145 2.03 -15.57 -3.37
C SER A 145 3.48 -15.59 -3.86
N ASP A 146 4.10 -14.41 -3.92
CA ASP A 146 5.55 -14.25 -4.13
C ASP A 146 6.07 -13.01 -3.40
N ARG A 147 7.39 -12.87 -3.32
CA ARG A 147 8.11 -11.72 -2.77
C ARG A 147 8.91 -11.12 -3.90
N TRP A 148 9.11 -9.81 -3.91
CA TRP A 148 10.00 -9.22 -4.90
C TRP A 148 11.44 -9.22 -4.41
N VAL A 149 11.67 -8.91 -3.13
CA VAL A 149 12.99 -8.95 -2.54
C VAL A 149 12.99 -9.76 -1.24
N GLU A 150 13.89 -10.73 -1.13
CA GLU A 150 14.08 -11.54 0.07
C GLU A 150 15.51 -11.39 0.61
N PHE A 151 15.64 -10.74 1.76
CA PHE A 151 16.89 -10.62 2.51
C PHE A 151 17.12 -11.86 3.39
N TYR A 152 18.35 -12.37 3.29
CA TYR A 152 18.97 -13.41 4.10
C TYR A 152 20.41 -12.98 4.40
N GLY A 153 21.12 -13.74 5.22
CA GLY A 153 22.51 -13.49 5.58
C GLY A 153 22.66 -12.26 6.47
N LYS A 154 23.80 -11.59 6.37
CA LYS A 154 24.20 -10.42 7.16
C LYS A 154 24.91 -9.39 6.31
N LEU A 155 24.81 -8.13 6.74
CA LEU A 155 25.54 -6.98 6.20
C LEU A 155 25.28 -6.73 4.70
N ASN A 156 24.14 -7.22 4.21
CA ASN A 156 23.68 -6.93 2.85
C ASN A 156 22.99 -5.57 2.75
N GLN A 157 23.02 -5.01 1.55
CA GLN A 157 22.51 -3.67 1.24
C GLN A 157 21.67 -3.67 -0.05
N MET A 158 20.53 -2.99 -0.01
CA MET A 158 19.77 -2.60 -1.20
C MET A 158 19.59 -1.08 -1.21
N ASP A 159 20.03 -0.44 -2.29
CA ASP A 159 19.97 1.02 -2.39
C ASP A 159 19.83 1.56 -3.81
N HIS A 160 19.22 2.74 -3.95
CA HIS A 160 18.96 3.38 -5.24
C HIS A 160 18.18 2.47 -6.20
N CYS A 161 17.30 1.61 -5.68
CA CYS A 161 16.43 0.78 -6.50
C CYS A 161 15.03 1.38 -6.59
N TYR A 162 14.35 1.17 -7.72
CA TYR A 162 12.94 1.50 -7.89
C TYR A 162 12.11 0.20 -7.91
N ILE A 163 11.05 0.17 -7.10
CA ILE A 163 10.22 -1.01 -6.94
C ILE A 163 8.75 -0.59 -6.90
N ALA A 164 7.96 -0.94 -7.93
CA ALA A 164 6.54 -0.55 -7.99
C ALA A 164 5.65 -1.50 -8.79
N GLY A 165 4.36 -1.54 -8.43
CA GLY A 165 3.33 -2.24 -9.21
C GLY A 165 3.01 -3.67 -8.75
N LYS A 166 3.46 -4.10 -7.57
CA LYS A 166 3.12 -5.44 -7.02
C LYS A 166 1.64 -5.46 -6.61
N SER A 167 0.85 -6.31 -7.22
CA SER A 167 -0.60 -6.40 -6.96
C SER A 167 -1.04 -7.75 -6.40
N ASN A 168 -0.17 -8.76 -6.39
CA ASN A 168 -0.44 -10.08 -5.85
C ASN A 168 -0.04 -10.25 -4.38
N ASP A 169 -0.48 -11.37 -3.80
CA ASP A 169 -0.18 -11.79 -2.43
C ASP A 169 1.33 -11.88 -2.13
N GLY A 170 1.71 -11.52 -0.90
CA GLY A 170 3.08 -11.54 -0.42
C GLY A 170 3.77 -10.17 -0.42
N ASN A 171 4.75 -10.02 0.46
CA ASN A 171 5.46 -8.77 0.72
C ASN A 171 6.23 -8.26 -0.51
N THR A 172 6.36 -6.95 -0.68
CA THR A 172 7.30 -6.43 -1.69
C THR A 172 8.73 -6.77 -1.27
N LEU A 173 9.08 -6.49 -0.03
CA LEU A 173 10.37 -6.84 0.57
C LEU A 173 10.16 -7.59 1.89
N MET A 174 10.87 -8.71 2.05
CA MET A 174 10.90 -9.53 3.26
C MET A 174 12.32 -9.71 3.77
N VAL A 175 12.55 -9.47 5.06
CA VAL A 175 13.80 -9.82 5.75
C VAL A 175 13.57 -11.06 6.61
N TYR A 176 14.29 -12.14 6.33
CA TYR A 176 14.20 -13.38 7.10
C TYR A 176 15.16 -13.38 8.28
N HIS A 177 14.72 -13.96 9.40
CA HIS A 177 15.45 -14.01 10.67
C HIS A 177 15.60 -15.43 11.23
N THR A 178 15.16 -16.45 10.49
CA THR A 178 15.26 -17.84 10.96
C THR A 178 16.69 -18.34 10.76
N GLY A 179 17.34 -18.84 11.81
CA GLY A 179 18.72 -19.34 11.76
C GLY A 179 19.79 -18.30 12.15
N ASN A 180 20.88 -18.74 12.77
CA ASN A 180 21.97 -17.87 13.26
C ASN A 180 22.65 -17.07 12.17
N GLU A 181 22.59 -17.56 10.93
CA GLU A 181 23.10 -16.92 9.73
C GLU A 181 22.25 -15.71 9.28
N ASN A 182 20.99 -15.59 9.74
CA ASN A 182 20.05 -14.54 9.33
C ASN A 182 19.66 -13.57 10.48
N THR A 183 20.01 -13.87 11.74
CA THR A 183 19.80 -12.96 12.88
C THR A 183 20.98 -12.01 13.08
N ASN A 184 20.76 -10.90 13.80
CA ASN A 184 21.76 -9.86 14.03
C ASN A 184 22.40 -9.43 12.70
N ASN A 185 21.54 -9.14 11.72
CA ASN A 185 21.93 -9.09 10.31
C ASN A 185 22.45 -7.72 9.87
N HIS A 186 22.07 -6.61 10.52
CA HIS A 186 22.56 -5.27 10.19
C HIS A 186 22.36 -4.87 8.72
N HIS A 187 21.29 -5.36 8.08
CA HIS A 187 20.98 -5.03 6.69
C HIS A 187 20.72 -3.53 6.49
N GLN A 188 21.05 -3.04 5.29
CA GLN A 188 20.85 -1.66 4.89
C GLN A 188 19.82 -1.59 3.75
N ILE A 189 18.70 -0.91 3.98
CA ILE A 189 17.67 -0.64 2.97
C ILE A 189 17.54 0.87 2.87
N VAL A 190 18.28 1.48 1.94
CA VAL A 190 18.48 2.94 1.92
C VAL A 190 18.37 3.56 0.54
N TYR A 191 17.86 4.79 0.42
CA TYR A 191 17.76 5.51 -0.87
C TYR A 191 16.94 4.79 -1.95
N ASN A 192 16.01 3.91 -1.56
CA ASN A 192 15.13 3.23 -2.50
C ASN A 192 13.86 4.05 -2.74
N TYR A 193 13.29 3.90 -3.93
CA TYR A 193 11.97 4.39 -4.29
C TYR A 193 10.99 3.20 -4.31
N PHE A 194 10.23 3.05 -3.23
CA PHE A 194 9.08 2.16 -3.18
C PHE A 194 7.89 2.90 -3.79
N GLY A 195 7.64 2.64 -5.07
CA GLY A 195 6.57 3.30 -5.80
C GLY A 195 5.19 2.69 -5.53
N PRO A 196 4.17 3.14 -6.27
CA PRO A 196 2.79 2.75 -6.03
C PRO A 196 2.61 1.23 -5.93
N ARG A 197 2.01 0.81 -4.80
CA ARG A 197 1.52 -0.54 -4.59
C ARG A 197 0.00 -0.47 -4.46
N PRO A 198 -0.78 -0.95 -5.43
CA PRO A 198 -2.23 -0.87 -5.36
C PRO A 198 -2.77 -1.72 -4.21
N ARG A 199 -3.98 -1.39 -3.74
CA ARG A 199 -4.71 -2.19 -2.76
C ARG A 199 -4.84 -3.63 -3.23
N LYS A 200 -4.49 -4.58 -2.37
CA LYS A 200 -4.63 -6.00 -2.67
C LYS A 200 -6.08 -6.46 -2.47
N GLY A 201 -6.83 -5.87 -1.54
CA GLY A 201 -8.17 -6.40 -1.17
C GLY A 201 -8.08 -7.62 -0.25
N GLY A 202 -7.22 -7.54 0.76
CA GLY A 202 -6.82 -8.68 1.56
C GLY A 202 -5.53 -8.40 2.35
N PRO A 203 -5.22 -9.23 3.37
CA PRO A 203 -3.97 -9.11 4.13
C PRO A 203 -2.77 -9.59 3.29
N ARG A 204 -1.56 -9.58 3.87
CA ARG A 204 -0.32 -10.12 3.27
C ARG A 204 0.15 -9.31 2.07
N ALA A 205 -0.03 -7.99 2.13
CA ALA A 205 0.38 -7.05 1.10
C ALA A 205 1.31 -5.95 1.63
N GLU A 206 2.08 -6.25 2.68
CA GLU A 206 3.00 -5.27 3.28
C GLU A 206 4.12 -4.90 2.30
N THR A 207 4.47 -3.61 2.20
CA THR A 207 5.58 -3.18 1.32
C THR A 207 6.91 -3.67 1.89
N VAL A 208 7.16 -3.46 3.18
CA VAL A 208 8.35 -3.98 3.87
C VAL A 208 7.90 -4.80 5.06
N ARG A 209 8.44 -6.00 5.20
CA ARG A 209 8.32 -6.79 6.41
C ARG A 209 9.67 -7.24 6.91
N ILE A 210 9.92 -7.03 8.20
CA ILE A 210 11.18 -7.40 8.83
C ILE A 210 10.91 -8.46 9.88
N GLY A 211 11.25 -9.70 9.56
CA GLY A 211 11.06 -10.84 10.45
C GLY A 211 9.66 -11.43 10.45
N ASN A 212 9.50 -12.36 11.36
CA ASN A 212 8.28 -13.09 11.70
C ASN A 212 8.09 -12.95 13.22
N PRO A 213 6.99 -13.44 13.84
CA PRO A 213 6.71 -13.20 15.25
C PRO A 213 7.75 -13.74 16.28
N GLN A 214 8.94 -14.20 15.86
CA GLN A 214 10.03 -14.57 16.76
C GLN A 214 10.73 -13.33 17.33
N MET A 215 11.09 -13.39 18.62
CA MET A 215 11.87 -12.34 19.28
C MET A 215 13.35 -12.49 18.94
N THR A 216 13.79 -11.87 17.84
CA THR A 216 15.18 -11.92 17.39
C THR A 216 15.70 -10.53 17.04
N PRO A 217 16.97 -10.20 17.37
CA PRO A 217 17.56 -8.92 16.97
C PRO A 217 17.82 -8.88 15.47
N GLY A 218 17.43 -7.77 14.83
CA GLY A 218 17.71 -7.48 13.43
C GLY A 218 18.83 -6.47 13.25
N TYR A 219 18.69 -5.32 13.91
CA TYR A 219 19.48 -4.11 13.63
C TYR A 219 19.41 -3.67 12.16
N VAL A 220 18.28 -3.96 11.50
CA VAL A 220 18.03 -3.52 10.11
C VAL A 220 17.88 -2.01 10.11
N ASN A 221 18.58 -1.36 9.18
CA ASN A 221 18.47 0.07 8.93
C ASN A 221 17.61 0.31 7.69
N VAL A 222 16.43 0.87 7.88
CA VAL A 222 15.54 1.35 6.81
C VAL A 222 15.55 2.86 6.83
N SER A 223 16.41 3.50 6.03
CA SER A 223 16.61 4.94 6.09
C SER A 223 16.67 5.64 4.74
N ASN A 224 16.18 6.87 4.68
CA ASN A 224 16.19 7.68 3.46
C ASN A 224 15.52 6.97 2.28
N ASN A 225 14.38 6.29 2.48
CA ASN A 225 13.60 5.74 1.37
C ASN A 225 12.37 6.61 1.09
N TYR A 226 11.91 6.59 -0.16
CA TYR A 226 10.67 7.24 -0.58
C TYR A 226 9.59 6.18 -0.81
N PHE A 227 8.54 6.19 0.00
CA PHE A 227 7.36 5.36 -0.14
C PHE A 227 6.25 6.21 -0.75
N GLU A 228 5.82 5.87 -1.97
CA GLU A 228 4.76 6.57 -2.68
C GLU A 228 3.57 5.65 -2.87
N ALA A 229 2.38 6.04 -2.37
CA ALA A 229 1.14 5.30 -2.59
C ALA A 229 1.28 3.78 -2.36
N CYS A 230 2.00 3.40 -1.30
CA CYS A 230 2.21 2.02 -0.88
C CYS A 230 0.95 1.49 -0.17
N ASN A 231 -0.10 1.23 -0.94
CA ASN A 231 -1.48 1.05 -0.44
C ASN A 231 -1.92 -0.42 -0.39
N GLY A 232 -0.96 -1.36 -0.39
CA GLY A 232 -1.26 -2.80 -0.44
C GLY A 232 -2.22 -3.27 0.64
N GLU A 233 -2.01 -2.84 1.88
CA GLU A 233 -2.83 -3.15 3.07
C GLU A 233 -2.61 -2.11 4.20
N VAL A 234 -3.08 -2.42 5.42
CA VAL A 234 -2.96 -1.54 6.60
C VAL A 234 -1.52 -1.35 7.08
N GLU A 235 -0.61 -2.28 6.80
CA GLU A 235 0.81 -2.20 7.17
C GLU A 235 1.69 -1.89 5.95
N ILE A 236 2.18 -0.65 5.81
CA ILE A 236 3.20 -0.32 4.80
C ILE A 236 4.50 -1.03 5.18
N VAL A 237 4.89 -0.83 6.44
CA VAL A 237 6.03 -1.46 7.08
C VAL A 237 5.50 -2.28 8.25
N SER A 238 5.84 -3.56 8.29
CA SER A 238 5.49 -4.48 9.37
C SER A 238 6.78 -4.98 10.04
N ASP A 239 7.15 -4.32 11.14
CA ASP A 239 8.36 -4.65 11.89
C ASP A 239 8.07 -5.72 12.95
N LYS A 240 8.73 -6.86 12.80
CA LYS A 240 8.53 -8.06 13.60
C LYS A 240 9.87 -8.57 14.19
N ALA A 241 10.90 -7.72 14.24
CA ALA A 241 12.18 -8.06 14.83
C ALA A 241 12.77 -6.89 15.65
N ASP A 242 13.67 -7.19 16.58
CA ASP A 242 14.10 -6.22 17.59
C ASP A 242 15.21 -5.29 17.08
N PHE A 243 15.28 -4.08 17.65
CA PHE A 243 16.36 -3.08 17.46
C PHE A 243 16.50 -2.52 16.03
N ASN A 244 15.45 -2.59 15.22
CA ASN A 244 15.44 -2.01 13.88
C ASN A 244 15.29 -0.48 13.93
N ILE A 245 15.79 0.18 12.89
CA ILE A 245 15.80 1.64 12.76
C ILE A 245 15.05 2.04 11.50
N PHE A 246 14.13 2.99 11.64
CA PHE A 246 13.40 3.65 10.57
C PHE A 246 13.66 5.15 10.64
N ARG A 247 14.51 5.68 9.76
CA ARG A 247 14.95 7.07 9.87
C ARG A 247 14.92 7.84 8.55
N ASN A 248 14.45 9.08 8.60
CA ASN A 248 14.43 9.98 7.44
C ASN A 248 13.74 9.41 6.18
N ASN A 249 12.76 8.50 6.36
CA ASN A 249 11.94 8.02 5.26
C ASN A 249 10.79 9.02 4.99
N ILE A 250 10.33 9.04 3.75
CA ILE A 250 9.16 9.82 3.34
C ILE A 250 8.04 8.85 2.95
N PHE A 251 6.88 9.00 3.58
CA PHE A 251 5.63 8.30 3.26
C PHE A 251 4.68 9.29 2.61
N TYR A 252 4.58 9.24 1.29
CA TYR A 252 3.77 10.16 0.49
C TYR A 252 2.51 9.44 -0.01
N LYS A 253 1.35 9.88 0.48
CA LYS A 253 0.01 9.37 0.11
C LYS A 253 -0.14 7.86 0.30
N CYS A 254 0.44 7.31 1.37
CA CYS A 254 0.38 5.87 1.66
C CYS A 254 -0.79 5.53 2.59
N GLU A 255 -1.63 4.59 2.17
CA GLU A 255 -2.87 4.18 2.87
C GLU A 255 -2.67 3.06 3.90
N GLY A 256 -1.67 3.24 4.75
CA GLY A 256 -1.32 2.32 5.82
C GLY A 256 -0.31 2.95 6.76
N SER A 257 0.21 2.16 7.68
CA SER A 257 1.08 2.64 8.76
C SER A 257 2.47 2.02 8.72
N LEU A 258 3.44 2.69 9.32
CA LEU A 258 4.65 2.05 9.85
C LEU A 258 4.27 1.38 11.18
N VAL A 259 4.33 0.06 11.23
CA VAL A 259 3.85 -0.72 12.37
C VAL A 259 5.00 -1.45 13.05
N LEU A 260 5.22 -1.13 14.33
CA LEU A 260 6.07 -1.91 15.24
C LEU A 260 5.23 -3.08 15.77
N ARG A 261 5.06 -4.09 14.92
CA ARG A 261 4.00 -5.11 15.03
C ARG A 261 4.30 -6.20 16.06
N HIS A 262 5.51 -6.73 16.03
CA HIS A 262 6.05 -7.71 17.00
C HIS A 262 7.46 -7.35 17.51
N ALA A 263 8.04 -6.26 16.98
CA ALA A 263 9.35 -5.76 17.35
C ALA A 263 9.39 -5.20 18.77
N ASN A 264 10.57 -5.20 19.38
CA ASN A 264 10.89 -4.46 20.60
C ASN A 264 12.07 -3.52 20.34
N TYR A 265 12.16 -2.42 21.10
CA TYR A 265 13.28 -1.49 21.06
C TYR A 265 13.56 -0.87 19.68
N GLY A 266 12.54 -0.78 18.83
CA GLY A 266 12.61 -0.10 17.53
C GLY A 266 12.77 1.41 17.66
N THR A 267 13.52 2.02 16.74
CA THR A 267 13.71 3.47 16.64
C THR A 267 13.05 4.01 15.38
N VAL A 268 12.11 4.94 15.52
CA VAL A 268 11.43 5.63 14.40
C VAL A 268 11.69 7.12 14.54
N ASP A 269 12.63 7.63 13.75
CA ASP A 269 13.24 8.94 13.97
C ASP A 269 13.29 9.80 12.71
N GLY A 270 12.68 10.99 12.74
CA GLY A 270 12.80 11.95 11.65
C GLY A 270 12.12 11.53 10.33
N ASN A 271 11.04 10.75 10.39
CA ASN A 271 10.28 10.38 9.19
C ASN A 271 9.20 11.43 8.87
N ILE A 272 8.85 11.55 7.59
CA ILE A 272 7.87 12.51 7.08
C ILE A 272 6.68 11.73 6.50
N PHE A 273 5.47 11.99 7.00
CA PHE A 273 4.22 11.40 6.51
C PHE A 273 3.36 12.51 5.90
N ILE A 274 3.08 12.42 4.61
CA ILE A 274 2.31 13.42 3.86
C ILE A 274 1.08 12.72 3.28
N GLY A 275 -0.08 13.03 3.84
CA GLY A 275 -1.38 12.61 3.34
C GLY A 275 -2.04 13.69 2.49
N GLY A 276 -3.34 13.87 2.67
CA GLY A 276 -4.18 14.73 1.85
C GLY A 276 -5.66 14.58 2.18
N ASP A 277 -6.50 15.22 1.37
CA ASP A 277 -7.95 15.25 1.58
C ASP A 277 -8.69 14.18 0.76
N GLU A 278 -8.00 13.54 -0.18
CA GLU A 278 -8.52 12.56 -1.13
C GLU A 278 -8.70 11.15 -0.55
N SER A 279 -8.15 10.87 0.64
CA SER A 279 -8.29 9.57 1.30
C SER A 279 -8.27 9.68 2.81
N ASP A 280 -9.22 9.01 3.45
CA ASP A 280 -9.29 8.84 4.90
C ASP A 280 -8.43 7.65 5.38
N PHE A 281 -7.62 7.04 4.50
CA PHE A 281 -6.79 5.87 4.85
C PHE A 281 -5.31 6.19 5.00
N TYR A 282 -4.89 7.43 4.81
CA TYR A 282 -3.50 7.81 5.06
C TYR A 282 -3.15 7.55 6.52
N GLY A 283 -2.12 6.73 6.74
CA GLY A 283 -1.72 6.29 8.07
C GLY A 283 -0.40 6.86 8.55
N GLY A 284 -0.14 6.69 9.85
CA GLY A 284 1.06 7.16 10.52
C GLY A 284 1.85 6.02 11.15
N ILE A 285 2.03 6.07 12.46
CA ILE A 285 2.80 5.09 13.23
C ILE A 285 1.88 4.30 14.16
N ARG A 286 2.01 2.97 14.15
CA ARG A 286 1.30 2.07 15.07
C ARG A 286 2.26 1.31 15.98
N LEU A 287 2.00 1.37 17.28
CA LEU A 287 2.84 0.80 18.33
C LEU A 287 2.17 -0.41 19.00
N VAL A 288 2.96 -1.46 19.13
CA VAL A 288 2.71 -2.67 19.93
C VAL A 288 4.03 -3.02 20.62
N ASN A 289 4.00 -3.74 21.74
CA ASN A 289 5.20 -4.16 22.48
C ASN A 289 6.05 -3.01 23.07
N THR A 290 7.32 -3.28 23.41
CA THR A 290 8.07 -2.49 24.39
C THR A 290 9.30 -1.74 23.85
N GLY A 291 9.66 -0.66 24.53
CA GLY A 291 11.00 -0.06 24.45
C GLY A 291 11.22 0.88 23.28
N HIS A 292 10.16 1.25 22.56
CA HIS A 292 10.24 2.00 21.31
C HIS A 292 10.60 3.47 21.51
N TRP A 293 11.33 4.03 20.54
CA TRP A 293 11.67 5.46 20.46
C TRP A 293 11.08 6.06 19.20
N ILE A 294 10.11 6.95 19.35
CA ILE A 294 9.38 7.61 18.26
C ILE A 294 9.65 9.11 18.34
N THR A 295 10.62 9.59 17.56
CA THR A 295 11.15 10.95 17.71
C THR A 295 11.20 11.75 16.43
N ASN A 296 11.06 13.08 16.51
CA ASN A 296 11.27 13.99 15.38
C ASN A 296 10.42 13.72 14.13
N ASN A 297 9.36 12.91 14.20
CA ASN A 297 8.54 12.60 13.03
C ASN A 297 7.55 13.73 12.75
N TYR A 298 7.26 13.96 11.47
CA TYR A 298 6.37 15.02 11.02
C TYR A 298 5.22 14.43 10.19
N PHE A 299 3.99 14.78 10.55
CA PHE A 299 2.76 14.27 9.93
C PHE A 299 1.96 15.44 9.38
N TYR A 300 1.52 15.34 8.13
CA TYR A 300 0.68 16.33 7.47
C TYR A 300 -0.55 15.67 6.87
N LYS A 301 -1.75 16.15 7.22
CA LYS A 301 -3.03 15.68 6.68
C LYS A 301 -3.20 14.16 6.68
N ILE A 302 -2.80 13.53 7.78
CA ILE A 302 -3.04 12.10 8.01
C ILE A 302 -4.43 11.96 8.64
N LYS A 303 -5.33 11.26 7.96
CA LYS A 303 -6.76 11.13 8.30
C LYS A 303 -7.19 9.73 8.71
N GLY A 304 -6.29 8.77 8.62
CA GLY A 304 -6.49 7.41 9.09
C GLY A 304 -6.98 7.36 10.52
N ARG A 305 -7.78 6.33 10.81
CA ARG A 305 -8.39 6.10 12.13
C ARG A 305 -8.02 4.72 12.64
N GLU A 306 -8.20 4.51 13.93
CA GLU A 306 -7.90 3.25 14.60
C GLU A 306 -6.48 2.75 14.29
N PHE A 307 -6.37 1.62 13.57
CA PHE A 307 -5.09 1.03 13.15
C PHE A 307 -4.28 1.88 12.16
N ARG A 308 -4.93 2.84 11.49
CA ARG A 308 -4.30 3.82 10.59
C ARG A 308 -4.14 5.19 11.23
N SER A 309 -4.38 5.36 12.54
CA SER A 309 -4.26 6.69 13.17
C SER A 309 -2.87 7.29 12.96
N PRO A 310 -2.74 8.64 12.93
CA PRO A 310 -1.43 9.29 12.83
C PRO A 310 -0.45 8.80 13.91
N LEU A 311 -0.94 8.62 15.13
CA LEU A 311 -0.33 7.83 16.19
C LEU A 311 -1.37 6.85 16.76
N ALA A 312 -1.16 5.56 16.56
CA ALA A 312 -1.96 4.49 17.14
C ALA A 312 -1.17 3.73 18.20
N VAL A 313 -1.58 3.83 19.47
CA VAL A 313 -0.99 3.05 20.58
C VAL A 313 -1.98 1.98 21.01
N MET A 314 -1.61 0.71 20.77
CA MET A 314 -2.54 -0.41 20.93
C MET A 314 -2.68 -0.90 22.38
N ASN A 315 -3.82 -1.51 22.67
CA ASN A 315 -3.97 -2.42 23.80
C ASN A 315 -3.28 -3.76 23.54
N GLY A 316 -2.75 -4.36 24.61
CA GLY A 316 -2.19 -5.70 24.61
C GLY A 316 -3.15 -6.77 25.13
N ILE A 317 -2.76 -8.03 24.91
CA ILE A 317 -3.45 -9.22 25.43
C ILE A 317 -2.71 -9.72 26.67
N PRO A 318 -3.41 -10.06 27.78
CA PRO A 318 -2.79 -10.72 28.92
C PRO A 318 -2.10 -12.03 28.50
N ASN A 319 -0.84 -12.23 28.92
CA ASN A 319 -0.05 -13.43 28.58
C ASN A 319 -0.02 -13.73 27.07
N SER A 320 0.07 -12.66 26.25
CA SER A 320 0.04 -12.74 24.80
C SER A 320 1.09 -13.69 24.22
N ILE A 321 0.62 -14.61 23.37
CA ILE A 321 1.48 -15.49 22.57
C ILE A 321 2.20 -14.71 21.46
N SER A 322 3.24 -15.31 20.86
CA SER A 322 4.17 -14.60 19.97
C SER A 322 3.52 -13.91 18.77
N ASN A 323 2.50 -14.53 18.16
CA ASN A 323 1.77 -14.01 17.00
C ASN A 323 0.57 -13.12 17.38
N ARG A 324 0.50 -12.64 18.62
CA ARG A 324 -0.53 -11.72 19.12
C ARG A 324 0.06 -10.38 19.56
N TYR A 325 -0.78 -9.53 20.15
CA TYR A 325 -0.43 -8.16 20.54
C TYR A 325 0.04 -8.15 22.00
N LYS A 326 1.30 -7.76 22.25
CA LYS A 326 1.77 -7.52 23.61
C LYS A 326 1.50 -6.07 24.00
N GLN A 327 1.35 -5.85 25.30
CA GLN A 327 1.10 -4.53 25.88
C GLN A 327 2.19 -3.53 25.46
N VAL A 328 1.78 -2.32 25.10
CA VAL A 328 2.74 -1.23 24.90
C VAL A 328 3.35 -0.82 26.22
N THR A 329 4.68 -0.86 26.32
CA THR A 329 5.36 -0.40 27.52
C THR A 329 6.76 0.16 27.29
N ASP A 330 7.28 0.96 28.22
CA ASP A 330 8.64 1.52 28.19
C ASP A 330 8.95 2.32 26.89
N ALA A 331 7.92 2.91 26.27
CA ALA A 331 8.03 3.65 25.02
C ALA A 331 8.23 5.16 25.25
N VAL A 332 8.96 5.80 24.35
CA VAL A 332 9.18 7.25 24.33
C VAL A 332 8.68 7.82 23.01
N ILE A 333 7.75 8.76 23.07
CA ILE A 333 7.17 9.45 21.93
C ILE A 333 7.41 10.95 22.14
N ALA A 334 8.44 11.50 21.50
CA ALA A 334 8.89 12.85 21.79
C ALA A 334 9.28 13.69 20.59
N TYR A 335 9.05 15.00 20.66
CA TYR A 335 9.45 15.93 19.60
C TYR A 335 8.83 15.63 18.23
N ASN A 336 7.65 15.03 18.17
CA ASN A 336 6.93 14.83 16.91
C ASN A 336 6.00 16.01 16.65
N THR A 337 5.65 16.23 15.38
CA THR A 337 4.74 17.30 14.95
C THR A 337 3.62 16.74 14.09
N TRP A 338 2.37 17.05 14.44
CA TRP A 338 1.18 16.75 13.63
C TRP A 338 0.57 18.05 13.14
N VAL A 339 0.39 18.16 11.83
CA VAL A 339 -0.24 19.30 11.16
C VAL A 339 -1.47 18.84 10.41
N ASP A 340 -2.62 19.43 10.73
CA ASP A 340 -3.91 19.13 10.10
C ASP A 340 -4.25 17.62 10.05
N CYS A 341 -3.78 16.88 11.05
CA CYS A 341 -4.07 15.45 11.18
C CYS A 341 -5.39 15.27 11.94
N LYS A 342 -6.18 14.26 11.56
CA LYS A 342 -7.45 13.98 12.23
C LYS A 342 -7.21 13.05 13.42
N SER A 343 -7.64 13.46 14.61
CA SER A 343 -7.50 12.71 15.86
C SER A 343 -6.10 12.11 16.00
N PRO A 344 -5.04 12.95 15.97
CA PRO A 344 -3.68 12.50 15.80
C PRO A 344 -3.22 11.51 16.84
N TRP A 345 -3.73 11.57 18.07
CA TRP A 345 -3.33 10.65 19.14
C TRP A 345 -4.48 9.73 19.54
N GLN A 346 -4.33 8.43 19.27
CA GLN A 346 -5.28 7.42 19.73
C GLN A 346 -4.62 6.37 20.61
N PHE A 347 -5.16 6.20 21.82
CA PHE A 347 -4.64 5.29 22.84
C PHE A 347 -5.63 4.17 23.13
N GLY A 348 -5.11 2.99 23.48
CA GLY A 348 -5.93 1.82 23.80
C GLY A 348 -6.57 1.15 22.57
N ILE A 349 -6.03 1.42 21.38
CA ILE A 349 -6.57 0.93 20.12
C ILE A 349 -6.70 -0.58 20.11
N GLY A 350 -7.84 -1.07 19.62
CA GLY A 350 -8.14 -2.49 19.46
C GLY A 350 -8.68 -3.17 20.72
N GLN A 351 -8.95 -2.43 21.81
CA GLN A 351 -9.65 -3.01 22.97
C GLN A 351 -10.98 -3.60 22.52
N ASN A 352 -11.31 -4.79 23.04
CA ASN A 352 -12.52 -5.53 22.69
C ASN A 352 -13.08 -6.34 23.88
N ARG A 353 -13.06 -5.77 25.09
CA ARG A 353 -13.59 -6.44 26.31
C ARG A 353 -15.05 -6.84 26.18
N GLU A 354 -15.85 -6.06 25.46
CA GLU A 354 -17.26 -6.36 25.21
C GLU A 354 -17.46 -7.61 24.33
N SER A 355 -16.46 -7.97 23.53
CA SER A 355 -16.47 -9.17 22.70
C SER A 355 -16.05 -10.44 23.47
N ALA A 356 -15.83 -10.38 24.79
CA ALA A 356 -15.38 -11.52 25.60
C ALA A 356 -16.35 -12.72 25.61
N ASN A 357 -17.64 -12.50 25.30
CA ASN A 357 -18.63 -13.56 25.20
C ASN A 357 -18.63 -14.27 23.84
N VAL A 358 -18.01 -13.69 22.81
CA VAL A 358 -18.03 -14.18 21.42
C VAL A 358 -16.64 -14.46 20.85
N LEU A 359 -15.57 -14.03 21.53
CA LEU A 359 -14.18 -14.27 21.16
C LEU A 359 -13.44 -15.01 22.29
N PRO A 360 -12.45 -15.87 21.97
CA PRO A 360 -11.65 -16.52 22.99
C PRO A 360 -10.75 -15.52 23.73
N ALA A 361 -10.37 -15.83 24.97
CA ALA A 361 -9.54 -14.97 25.82
C ALA A 361 -8.21 -14.56 25.17
N SER A 362 -7.66 -15.39 24.27
CA SER A 362 -6.45 -15.11 23.50
C SER A 362 -6.60 -13.98 22.46
N GLU A 363 -7.81 -13.50 22.21
CA GLU A 363 -8.11 -12.36 21.33
C GLU A 363 -8.54 -11.10 22.10
N ILE A 364 -8.67 -11.17 23.43
CA ILE A 364 -9.17 -10.05 24.23
C ILE A 364 -8.03 -9.11 24.61
N ARG A 365 -8.00 -7.92 23.97
CA ARG A 365 -7.02 -6.85 24.19
C ARG A 365 -7.44 -5.98 25.36
N SER A 366 -7.09 -6.39 26.57
CA SER A 366 -7.50 -5.74 27.82
C SER A 366 -6.38 -5.04 28.59
N LEU A 367 -5.17 -4.96 28.05
CA LEU A 367 -4.04 -4.30 28.70
C LEU A 367 -3.72 -2.93 28.08
N PRO A 368 -4.04 -1.81 28.76
CA PRO A 368 -3.70 -0.47 28.28
C PRO A 368 -2.19 -0.19 28.28
N PRO A 369 -1.71 0.81 27.52
CA PRO A 369 -0.30 1.21 27.53
C PRO A 369 0.17 1.63 28.94
N ILE A 370 1.38 1.23 29.33
CA ILE A 370 1.97 1.57 30.65
C ILE A 370 3.44 1.97 30.54
N ARG A 371 3.97 2.72 31.51
CA ARG A 371 5.38 3.18 31.53
C ARG A 371 5.79 3.86 30.22
N THR A 372 4.89 4.64 29.63
CA THR A 372 5.12 5.33 28.35
C THR A 372 5.30 6.82 28.62
N THR A 373 6.25 7.47 27.94
CA THR A 373 6.47 8.91 28.02
C THR A 373 6.11 9.58 26.71
N ILE A 374 5.20 10.55 26.76
CA ILE A 374 4.81 11.38 25.61
C ILE A 374 5.15 12.82 25.94
N ALA A 375 6.18 13.36 25.28
CA ALA A 375 6.71 14.66 25.67
C ALA A 375 7.20 15.56 24.53
N ASN A 376 7.11 16.88 24.72
CA ASN A 376 7.63 17.87 23.79
C ASN A 376 7.07 17.75 22.37
N ASN A 377 5.86 17.25 22.24
CA ASN A 377 5.20 17.10 20.95
C ASN A 377 4.36 18.34 20.59
N LEU A 378 4.15 18.56 19.29
CA LEU A 378 3.36 19.66 18.77
C LEU A 378 2.18 19.16 17.92
N ILE A 379 0.97 19.61 18.24
CA ILE A 379 -0.21 19.50 17.37
C ILE A 379 -0.56 20.91 16.88
N TYR A 380 -0.67 21.10 15.58
CA TYR A 380 -1.08 22.36 14.97
C TYR A 380 -2.17 22.11 13.94
N ASN A 381 -3.33 22.71 14.10
CA ASN A 381 -4.41 22.60 13.13
C ASN A 381 -4.83 23.97 12.61
N THR A 382 -4.99 24.06 11.30
CA THR A 382 -5.57 25.19 10.57
C THR A 382 -7.10 25.14 10.58
N GLN A 383 -7.67 23.96 10.85
CA GLN A 383 -9.10 23.75 11.09
C GLN A 383 -9.29 23.06 12.44
N VAL A 384 -10.40 23.34 13.12
CA VAL A 384 -10.65 22.76 14.45
C VAL A 384 -10.80 21.24 14.34
N ASP A 385 -9.94 20.50 15.04
CA ASP A 385 -10.19 19.10 15.33
C ASP A 385 -10.89 18.97 16.69
N LYS A 386 -12.11 18.42 16.69
CA LYS A 386 -12.90 18.27 17.90
C LYS A 386 -12.35 17.22 18.87
N ALA A 387 -11.57 16.25 18.37
CA ALA A 387 -11.04 15.17 19.18
C ALA A 387 -9.55 14.92 18.84
N PRO A 388 -8.63 15.84 19.19
CA PRO A 388 -7.21 15.70 18.92
C PRO A 388 -6.57 14.50 19.63
N LEU A 389 -7.17 14.08 20.75
CA LEU A 389 -6.85 12.89 21.50
C LEU A 389 -8.11 12.02 21.60
N VAL A 390 -7.98 10.72 21.39
CA VAL A 390 -9.04 9.73 21.62
C VAL A 390 -8.49 8.61 22.50
N ASP A 391 -9.15 8.34 23.62
CA ASP A 391 -8.86 7.19 24.48
C ASP A 391 -9.92 6.10 24.30
N HIS A 392 -9.47 4.92 23.90
CA HIS A 392 -10.31 3.72 23.85
C HIS A 392 -10.19 2.92 25.15
N ASP A 393 -9.21 3.26 25.99
CA ASP A 393 -8.93 2.66 27.30
C ASP A 393 -8.09 3.62 28.16
N SER A 394 -7.86 3.26 29.42
CA SER A 394 -7.12 4.07 30.38
C SER A 394 -5.75 4.53 29.88
N ILE A 395 -5.51 5.84 29.97
CA ILE A 395 -4.22 6.49 29.67
C ILE A 395 -3.37 6.76 30.92
N ASN A 396 -3.75 6.24 32.09
CA ASN A 396 -3.08 6.51 33.37
C ASN A 396 -1.64 5.96 33.44
N GLY A 397 -1.30 4.99 32.59
CA GLY A 397 0.04 4.45 32.45
C GLY A 397 1.00 5.32 31.62
N ILE A 398 0.54 6.47 31.14
CA ILE A 398 1.27 7.35 30.22
C ILE A 398 1.61 8.67 30.93
N LEU A 399 2.90 9.02 30.93
CA LEU A 399 3.39 10.31 31.38
C LEU A 399 3.36 11.33 30.23
N PHE A 400 2.50 12.35 30.36
CA PHE A 400 2.44 13.47 29.42
C PHE A 400 3.20 14.69 29.95
N LYS A 401 4.12 15.25 29.17
CA LYS A 401 4.92 16.43 29.56
C LYS A 401 5.19 17.40 28.41
N ASN A 402 4.90 18.68 28.60
CA ASN A 402 5.21 19.77 27.66
C ASN A 402 4.77 19.50 26.21
N ASN A 403 3.62 18.85 26.05
CA ASN A 403 2.96 18.71 24.76
C ASN A 403 2.10 19.94 24.51
N ILE A 404 2.13 20.47 23.30
CA ILE A 404 1.49 21.74 22.95
C ILE A 404 0.50 21.52 21.80
N ILE A 405 -0.64 22.19 21.89
CA ILE A 405 -1.64 22.25 20.84
C ILE A 405 -1.99 23.69 20.48
N ASP A 406 -2.10 23.97 19.18
CA ASP A 406 -2.86 25.10 18.63
C ASP A 406 -3.93 24.52 17.70
N ASN A 407 -5.19 24.59 18.12
CA ASN A 407 -6.31 23.97 17.42
C ASN A 407 -7.15 25.02 16.69
N ASN A 408 -6.51 25.81 15.85
CA ASN A 408 -7.09 26.96 15.17
C ASN A 408 -7.70 27.98 16.16
N GLY A 409 -6.99 28.27 17.25
CA GLY A 409 -7.43 29.20 18.28
C GLY A 409 -8.58 28.72 19.19
N VAL A 410 -9.08 27.50 19.01
CA VAL A 410 -10.06 26.88 19.92
C VAL A 410 -9.32 26.10 21.01
N GLU A 411 -9.69 26.32 22.27
CA GLU A 411 -9.12 25.61 23.41
C GLU A 411 -9.61 24.15 23.44
N TYR A 412 -8.67 23.20 23.60
CA TYR A 412 -8.98 21.81 23.87
C TYR A 412 -8.84 21.52 25.37
N SER A 413 -9.94 21.09 26.00
CA SER A 413 -10.02 20.94 27.47
C SER A 413 -10.47 19.55 27.93
N GLU A 414 -10.72 18.61 27.03
CA GLU A 414 -11.21 17.27 27.38
C GLU A 414 -10.19 16.48 28.22
N PHE A 415 -8.90 16.56 27.86
CA PHE A 415 -7.81 16.03 28.67
C PHE A 415 -6.77 17.10 28.97
N SER A 416 -6.40 17.23 30.24
CA SER A 416 -5.36 18.16 30.73
C SER A 416 -3.92 17.74 30.40
N VAL A 417 -3.71 17.04 29.27
CA VAL A 417 -2.42 16.48 28.84
C VAL A 417 -1.75 17.30 27.72
N LEU A 418 -2.49 18.24 27.12
CA LEU A 418 -2.04 19.17 26.09
C LEU A 418 -2.12 20.61 26.62
N GLN A 419 -1.09 21.41 26.33
CA GLN A 419 -1.06 22.83 26.67
C GLN A 419 -1.56 23.64 25.48
N ASN A 420 -2.69 24.33 25.64
CA ASN A 420 -3.21 25.23 24.62
C ASN A 420 -2.30 26.46 24.47
N LYS A 421 -1.77 26.68 23.27
CA LYS A 421 -0.97 27.85 22.90
C LYS A 421 -1.35 28.31 21.51
N LYS A 422 -1.27 29.62 21.28
CA LYS A 422 -1.34 30.18 19.93
C LYS A 422 0.06 30.18 19.34
N ILE A 423 0.23 29.59 18.17
CA ILE A 423 1.52 29.40 17.52
C ILE A 423 1.55 30.17 16.21
N LYS A 424 2.58 30.99 16.04
CA LYS A 424 2.82 31.65 14.76
C LYS A 424 3.61 30.71 13.85
N MET A 425 2.91 30.03 12.94
CA MET A 425 3.50 29.13 11.95
C MET A 425 3.79 29.87 10.63
N LYS A 426 4.85 29.46 9.92
CA LYS A 426 5.08 29.77 8.51
C LYS A 426 4.79 28.53 7.69
N GLN A 427 3.92 28.65 6.69
CA GLN A 427 3.79 27.65 5.64
C GLN A 427 4.95 27.83 4.65
N VAL A 428 5.92 26.92 4.68
CA VAL A 428 7.12 26.95 3.83
C VAL A 428 6.79 26.47 2.41
N ASN A 429 5.96 25.44 2.30
CA ASN A 429 5.43 24.89 1.06
C ASN A 429 4.06 24.22 1.33
N GLU A 430 3.53 23.44 0.37
CA GLU A 430 2.20 22.83 0.47
C GLU A 430 1.97 22.00 1.75
N TRP A 431 2.98 21.27 2.24
CA TRP A 431 2.85 20.35 3.37
C TRP A 431 3.63 20.76 4.62
N LEU A 432 4.65 21.61 4.47
CA LEU A 432 5.58 21.96 5.55
C LEU A 432 5.17 23.27 6.24
N PHE A 433 4.71 23.15 7.47
CA PHE A 433 4.42 24.23 8.40
C PHE A 433 5.45 24.22 9.51
N VAL A 434 6.02 25.39 9.81
CA VAL A 434 7.15 25.51 10.74
C VAL A 434 6.92 26.65 11.72
N PRO A 435 7.13 26.47 13.05
CA PRO A 435 7.03 27.56 14.00
C PRO A 435 8.04 28.68 13.70
N GLN A 436 7.57 29.92 13.61
CA GLN A 436 8.45 31.08 13.42
C GLN A 436 9.40 31.27 14.62
N ASP A 437 10.63 31.66 14.33
CA ASP A 437 11.65 31.96 15.35
C ASP A 437 11.34 33.29 16.06
N GLY A 438 11.67 33.38 17.35
CA GLY A 438 11.47 34.60 18.17
C GLY A 438 10.01 35.00 18.43
N GLN A 439 9.03 34.21 17.98
CA GLN A 439 7.60 34.48 18.17
C GLN A 439 6.90 33.39 18.99
N ASN A 440 7.62 32.30 19.28
CA ASN A 440 7.11 31.10 19.94
C ASN A 440 8.10 30.61 21.02
N GLU A 441 8.57 31.51 21.90
CA GLU A 441 9.65 31.21 22.87
C GLU A 441 9.28 30.13 23.88
N PHE A 442 7.99 29.99 24.21
CA PHE A 442 7.47 28.93 25.05
C PHE A 442 7.73 27.52 24.48
N LEU A 443 8.01 27.39 23.17
CA LEU A 443 8.43 26.11 22.60
C LEU A 443 9.82 25.68 23.08
N ASN A 444 10.63 26.58 23.64
CA ASN A 444 11.95 26.25 24.19
C ASN A 444 11.86 25.55 25.56
N ASP A 445 10.70 25.61 26.23
CA ASP A 445 10.47 25.00 27.55
C ASP A 445 10.24 23.50 27.39
N VAL A 446 11.31 22.76 27.11
CA VAL A 446 11.27 21.32 26.87
C VAL A 446 11.41 20.52 28.16
N PHE A 447 10.68 19.42 28.25
CA PHE A 447 10.86 18.40 29.27
C PHE A 447 12.09 17.56 28.94
N ASN A 448 13.02 17.45 29.89
CA ASN A 448 14.19 16.57 29.78
C ASN A 448 13.90 15.23 30.47
N GLY A 449 13.37 14.28 29.71
CA GLY A 449 13.12 12.92 30.19
C GLY A 449 14.40 12.09 30.31
N TYR A 450 14.27 10.90 30.91
CA TYR A 450 15.38 9.94 30.98
C TYR A 450 15.92 9.64 29.57
N ASP A 451 17.24 9.72 29.41
CA ASP A 451 17.97 9.57 28.15
C ASP A 451 17.57 10.48 26.98
N PHE A 452 16.85 11.59 27.21
CA PHE A 452 16.51 12.54 26.13
C PHE A 452 17.77 13.17 25.50
N GLY A 453 18.92 13.14 26.19
CA GLY A 453 20.22 13.52 25.64
C GLY A 453 20.66 12.71 24.41
N ARG A 454 20.01 11.56 24.11
CA ARG A 454 20.24 10.80 22.88
C ARG A 454 19.62 11.45 21.63
N ILE A 455 18.64 12.34 21.80
CA ILE A 455 17.94 13.03 20.70
C ILE A 455 18.76 14.26 20.31
N GLN A 456 19.84 14.04 19.57
CA GLN A 456 20.86 15.05 19.31
C GLN A 456 20.49 16.03 18.19
N GLN A 457 19.65 15.60 17.26
CA GLN A 457 19.25 16.36 16.07
C GLN A 457 17.72 16.38 15.92
N ASP A 458 17.24 17.39 15.22
CA ASP A 458 15.85 17.50 14.77
C ASP A 458 15.64 16.81 13.41
N LEU A 459 14.43 16.94 12.85
CA LEU A 459 14.07 16.34 11.55
C LEU A 459 15.02 16.72 10.40
N PHE A 460 15.54 17.95 10.39
CA PHE A 460 16.37 18.47 9.30
C PHE A 460 17.85 18.55 9.65
N GLY A 461 18.27 17.95 10.77
CA GLY A 461 19.65 17.83 11.20
C GLY A 461 20.15 18.95 12.10
N ASP A 462 19.30 19.88 12.54
CA ASP A 462 19.70 20.92 13.48
C ASP A 462 19.95 20.33 14.87
N SER A 463 21.04 20.78 15.50
CA SER A 463 21.43 20.29 16.82
C SER A 463 20.45 20.72 17.92
N ARG A 464 19.99 19.75 18.70
CA ARG A 464 19.17 19.94 19.91
C ARG A 464 19.99 20.15 21.19
N THR A 465 21.31 19.92 21.14
CA THR A 465 22.19 19.98 22.33
C THR A 465 22.39 21.39 22.90
N LYS A 466 22.30 22.42 22.05
CA LYS A 466 22.46 23.83 22.46
C LYS A 466 21.14 24.52 22.75
N LYS A 467 20.13 24.18 21.95
CA LYS A 467 18.76 24.70 22.02
C LYS A 467 17.87 23.60 21.48
N SER A 468 16.86 23.20 22.24
CA SER A 468 15.83 22.25 21.81
C SER A 468 14.48 22.93 21.88
N ARG A 469 13.56 22.52 21.00
CA ARG A 469 12.19 23.03 20.95
C ARG A 469 11.19 21.90 20.83
N VAL A 470 10.00 22.13 21.40
CA VAL A 470 8.81 21.30 21.21
C VAL A 470 8.50 21.15 19.72
N GLY A 471 8.19 19.93 19.29
CA GLY A 471 7.97 19.56 17.90
C GLY A 471 9.23 19.07 17.17
N ALA A 472 9.04 18.64 15.93
CA ALA A 472 10.06 17.98 15.10
C ALA A 472 11.14 18.90 14.56
N ILE A 473 10.93 20.22 14.62
CA ILE A 473 11.76 21.23 13.95
C ILE A 473 12.25 22.24 14.97
N ASN A 474 13.56 22.48 14.98
CA ASN A 474 14.25 23.37 15.91
C ASN A 474 14.45 24.77 15.33
N GLN A 475 14.78 24.88 14.04
CA GLN A 475 15.01 26.18 13.38
C GLN A 475 14.27 26.31 12.06
N LEU A 476 13.67 27.48 11.84
CA LEU A 476 12.96 27.76 10.60
C LEU A 476 13.92 27.78 9.39
N SER A 477 15.09 28.40 9.55
CA SER A 477 16.02 28.63 8.43
C SER A 477 16.59 27.36 7.80
N THR A 478 16.68 26.25 8.56
CA THR A 478 17.10 24.94 8.04
C THR A 478 15.94 24.26 7.34
N ALA A 479 14.74 24.29 7.94
CA ALA A 479 13.52 23.74 7.35
C ALA A 479 13.16 24.40 6.01
N GLU A 480 13.38 25.71 5.86
CA GLU A 480 13.12 26.46 4.62
C GLU A 480 13.99 25.99 3.44
N LYS A 481 15.12 25.34 3.71
CA LYS A 481 16.01 24.79 2.68
C LYS A 481 15.64 23.36 2.28
N PHE A 482 14.75 22.71 3.03
CA PHE A 482 14.38 21.34 2.75
C PHE A 482 13.45 21.27 1.54
N VAL A 483 13.86 20.45 0.57
CA VAL A 483 13.05 20.10 -0.60
C VAL A 483 13.06 18.59 -0.73
N ILE A 484 11.88 18.02 -0.99
CA ILE A 484 11.77 16.61 -1.37
C ILE A 484 12.30 16.49 -2.80
N ASP A 485 13.55 16.05 -2.91
CA ASP A 485 14.19 15.76 -4.19
C ASP A 485 14.02 14.27 -4.51
N LYS A 486 13.01 13.96 -5.34
CA LYS A 486 12.70 12.57 -5.75
C LYS A 486 13.88 11.89 -6.44
N LYS A 487 14.81 12.65 -7.05
CA LYS A 487 15.99 12.10 -7.74
C LYS A 487 17.00 11.46 -6.80
N LYS A 488 16.91 11.71 -5.49
CA LYS A 488 17.75 11.04 -4.48
C LYS A 488 17.34 9.59 -4.20
N TYR A 489 16.19 9.15 -4.74
CA TYR A 489 15.62 7.85 -4.44
C TYR A 489 15.43 7.06 -5.74
N GLY A 490 15.86 5.80 -5.72
CA GLY A 490 15.86 4.98 -6.93
C GLY A 490 17.02 5.30 -7.86
N PRO A 491 17.04 4.71 -9.07
CA PRO A 491 18.15 4.88 -10.01
C PRO A 491 18.06 6.20 -10.77
N ASP A 492 19.19 6.90 -10.92
CA ASP A 492 19.27 8.19 -11.67
C ASP A 492 18.83 8.08 -13.14
N TRP A 493 18.87 6.88 -13.72
CA TRP A 493 18.51 6.60 -15.10
C TRP A 493 17.02 6.29 -15.31
N PHE A 494 16.23 6.17 -14.23
CA PHE A 494 14.80 5.85 -14.29
C PHE A 494 13.97 7.04 -13.79
N SER A 495 12.97 7.47 -14.56
CA SER A 495 12.06 8.55 -14.16
C SER A 495 10.68 8.01 -13.81
N THR A 496 10.09 8.58 -12.75
CA THR A 496 8.72 8.29 -12.31
C THR A 496 7.71 9.34 -12.78
N ASP A 497 8.17 10.36 -13.50
CA ASP A 497 7.32 11.45 -13.98
C ASP A 497 6.32 10.94 -15.03
N LYS A 498 5.02 11.14 -14.75
CA LYS A 498 3.96 10.82 -15.70
C LYS A 498 3.76 11.98 -16.68
N VAL A 499 3.82 11.70 -17.98
CA VAL A 499 3.39 12.66 -19.00
C VAL A 499 1.86 12.66 -19.04
N ILE A 500 1.24 13.77 -18.61
CA ILE A 500 -0.21 13.97 -18.74
C ILE A 500 -0.49 14.28 -20.21
N THR A 501 -1.23 13.41 -20.89
CA THR A 501 -1.69 13.62 -22.26
C THR A 501 -3.17 13.90 -22.28
N GLU A 502 -3.62 14.87 -23.07
CA GLU A 502 -5.05 15.07 -23.31
C GLU A 502 -5.65 13.82 -23.99
N PRO A 503 -6.87 13.41 -23.58
CA PRO A 503 -7.50 12.22 -24.13
C PRO A 503 -7.95 12.45 -25.58
N ASN A 504 -7.67 11.50 -26.46
CA ASN A 504 -8.20 11.52 -27.81
C ASN A 504 -9.68 11.15 -27.79
N ILE A 505 -10.46 11.76 -28.68
CA ILE A 505 -11.87 11.42 -28.88
C ILE A 505 -11.99 10.63 -30.19
N LEU A 506 -12.37 9.36 -30.08
CA LEU A 506 -12.56 8.43 -31.19
C LEU A 506 -14.06 8.25 -31.44
N SER A 507 -14.55 8.53 -32.65
CA SER A 507 -15.94 8.27 -33.01
C SER A 507 -16.09 6.81 -33.47
N ALA A 508 -17.09 6.10 -32.96
CA ALA A 508 -17.49 4.77 -33.43
C ALA A 508 -18.92 4.82 -33.98
N SER A 509 -19.11 4.32 -35.20
CA SER A 509 -20.42 4.02 -35.78
C SER A 509 -20.89 2.59 -35.45
N SER A 510 -22.15 2.30 -35.75
CA SER A 510 -22.81 1.00 -35.56
C SER A 510 -22.38 -0.08 -36.56
N ALA A 511 -21.44 0.22 -37.46
CA ALA A 511 -20.88 -0.76 -38.37
C ALA A 511 -20.27 -1.94 -37.60
N GLU A 512 -20.48 -3.14 -38.12
CA GLU A 512 -20.07 -4.38 -37.44
C GLU A 512 -18.57 -4.36 -37.09
N GLY A 513 -18.26 -4.60 -35.82
CA GLY A 513 -16.89 -4.63 -35.31
C GLY A 513 -16.24 -3.26 -35.08
N GLU A 514 -16.85 -2.15 -35.47
CA GLU A 514 -16.22 -0.83 -35.38
C GLU A 514 -16.01 -0.38 -33.92
N LEU A 515 -17.00 -0.56 -33.05
CA LEU A 515 -16.86 -0.24 -31.62
C LEU A 515 -15.69 -0.99 -30.98
N ARG A 516 -15.60 -2.31 -31.21
CA ARG A 516 -14.49 -3.15 -30.74
C ARG A 516 -13.16 -2.58 -31.24
N LYS A 517 -13.09 -2.28 -32.54
CA LYS A 517 -11.90 -1.70 -33.16
C LYS A 517 -11.50 -0.39 -32.48
N MET A 518 -12.43 0.53 -32.21
CA MET A 518 -12.12 1.81 -31.55
C MET A 518 -11.60 1.60 -30.12
N ILE A 519 -12.17 0.66 -29.36
CA ILE A 519 -11.68 0.31 -28.02
C ILE A 519 -10.26 -0.28 -28.07
N GLU A 520 -9.98 -1.16 -29.03
CA GLU A 520 -8.66 -1.75 -29.22
C GLU A 520 -7.60 -0.69 -29.59
N HIS A 521 -7.95 0.26 -30.47
CA HIS A 521 -7.06 1.34 -30.92
C HIS A 521 -6.89 2.47 -29.89
N ALA A 522 -7.84 2.64 -28.97
CA ALA A 522 -7.78 3.64 -27.92
C ALA A 522 -6.53 3.49 -27.05
N LYS A 523 -5.90 4.61 -26.70
CA LYS A 523 -4.87 4.70 -25.67
C LYS A 523 -5.51 4.82 -24.30
N THR A 524 -4.74 4.54 -23.25
CA THR A 524 -5.23 4.72 -21.89
C THR A 524 -5.66 6.18 -21.66
N GLY A 525 -6.87 6.38 -21.15
CA GLY A 525 -7.48 7.68 -20.91
C GLY A 525 -8.35 8.20 -22.07
N ASP A 526 -8.30 7.61 -23.26
CA ASP A 526 -9.07 8.06 -24.42
C ASP A 526 -10.59 7.86 -24.24
N VAL A 527 -11.37 8.58 -25.06
CA VAL A 527 -12.83 8.54 -25.09
C VAL A 527 -13.31 7.95 -26.42
N VAL A 528 -14.22 6.97 -26.37
CA VAL A 528 -14.94 6.43 -27.53
C VAL A 528 -16.37 6.98 -27.53
N GLU A 529 -16.70 7.79 -28.53
CA GLU A 529 -18.02 8.38 -28.74
C GLU A 529 -18.86 7.58 -29.73
N LEU A 530 -20.04 7.17 -29.27
CA LEU A 530 -21.01 6.44 -30.07
C LEU A 530 -21.86 7.42 -30.89
N SER A 531 -21.70 7.42 -32.22
CA SER A 531 -22.42 8.33 -33.13
C SER A 531 -23.85 7.90 -33.49
N ASP A 532 -24.08 6.59 -33.59
CA ASP A 532 -25.38 6.00 -33.93
C ASP A 532 -26.23 5.66 -32.71
N LYS A 533 -27.48 5.26 -32.94
CA LYS A 533 -28.46 4.99 -31.87
C LYS A 533 -28.35 3.59 -31.28
N VAL A 534 -27.99 2.58 -32.07
CA VAL A 534 -28.02 1.16 -31.67
C VAL A 534 -26.78 0.45 -32.20
N TYR A 535 -26.12 -0.32 -31.35
CA TYR A 535 -24.93 -1.12 -31.65
C TYR A 535 -25.21 -2.56 -31.26
N ASN A 536 -25.09 -3.47 -32.21
CA ASN A 536 -25.18 -4.90 -31.94
C ASN A 536 -23.78 -5.45 -31.62
N ILE A 537 -23.65 -6.08 -30.47
CA ILE A 537 -22.40 -6.66 -29.97
C ILE A 537 -22.66 -8.16 -29.75
N ASN A 538 -21.91 -9.02 -30.44
CA ASN A 538 -22.08 -10.48 -30.37
C ASN A 538 -20.94 -11.18 -29.60
N SER A 539 -20.01 -10.42 -29.03
CA SER A 539 -18.81 -10.93 -28.38
C SER A 539 -18.27 -9.92 -27.37
N SER A 540 -17.64 -10.39 -26.29
CA SER A 540 -17.20 -9.54 -25.17
C SER A 540 -16.26 -8.41 -25.61
N LEU A 541 -16.43 -7.22 -25.05
CA LEU A 541 -15.53 -6.09 -25.22
C LEU A 541 -14.45 -6.12 -24.13
N LYS A 542 -13.20 -6.31 -24.54
CA LYS A 542 -12.05 -6.41 -23.63
C LYS A 542 -11.67 -5.03 -23.09
N ILE A 543 -11.59 -4.89 -21.77
CA ILE A 543 -11.14 -3.66 -21.10
C ILE A 543 -9.86 -3.92 -20.33
N ASP A 544 -8.72 -3.51 -20.87
CA ASP A 544 -7.37 -3.71 -20.31
C ASP A 544 -6.59 -2.40 -20.09
N LYS A 545 -7.29 -1.27 -20.20
CA LYS A 545 -6.78 0.10 -20.08
C LYS A 545 -7.85 1.02 -19.50
N GLU A 546 -7.49 2.26 -19.18
CA GLU A 546 -8.49 3.29 -18.89
C GLU A 546 -9.17 3.74 -20.18
N ILE A 547 -10.51 3.71 -20.22
CA ILE A 547 -11.29 4.15 -21.37
C ILE A 547 -12.65 4.69 -20.92
N THR A 548 -13.09 5.77 -21.57
CA THR A 548 -14.47 6.27 -21.47
C THR A 548 -15.25 5.86 -22.70
N ILE A 549 -16.47 5.35 -22.55
CA ILE A 549 -17.42 5.12 -23.64
C ILE A 549 -18.66 5.95 -23.37
N ARG A 550 -19.05 6.78 -24.32
CA ARG A 550 -20.18 7.70 -24.15
C ARG A 550 -21.01 7.88 -25.42
N SER A 551 -22.24 8.32 -25.25
CA SER A 551 -23.05 8.78 -26.38
C SER A 551 -22.54 10.11 -26.93
N LYS A 552 -22.47 10.25 -28.26
CA LYS A 552 -22.14 11.52 -28.92
C LYS A 552 -23.25 12.56 -28.80
N THR A 553 -24.50 12.10 -28.72
CA THR A 553 -25.68 12.96 -28.62
C THR A 553 -26.22 12.98 -27.19
N GLY A 554 -27.16 13.89 -26.89
CA GLY A 554 -27.88 13.88 -25.61
C GLY A 554 -28.72 12.63 -25.36
N ASN A 555 -29.09 11.88 -26.41
CA ASN A 555 -29.82 10.62 -26.28
C ASN A 555 -28.85 9.46 -25.99
N LYS A 556 -29.29 8.51 -25.15
CA LYS A 556 -28.55 7.29 -24.84
C LYS A 556 -28.44 6.39 -26.07
N ALA A 557 -27.23 6.17 -26.56
CA ALA A 557 -26.92 5.11 -27.51
C ALA A 557 -27.12 3.75 -26.81
N GLN A 558 -27.73 2.80 -27.53
CA GLN A 558 -28.03 1.47 -27.02
C GLN A 558 -27.00 0.44 -27.50
N LEU A 559 -26.42 -0.29 -26.56
CA LEU A 559 -25.56 -1.44 -26.79
C LEU A 559 -26.38 -2.71 -26.54
N VAL A 560 -26.67 -3.47 -27.60
CA VAL A 560 -27.42 -4.73 -27.54
C VAL A 560 -26.44 -5.89 -27.58
N PHE A 561 -26.28 -6.58 -26.46
CA PHE A 561 -25.39 -7.71 -26.33
C PHE A 561 -26.13 -9.03 -26.60
N THR A 562 -25.62 -9.79 -27.57
CA THR A 562 -26.15 -11.07 -28.05
C THR A 562 -25.09 -12.18 -28.04
N GLY A 563 -24.06 -12.01 -27.19
CA GLY A 563 -23.02 -13.00 -27.02
C GLY A 563 -23.51 -14.30 -26.37
N GLU A 564 -22.61 -15.28 -26.29
CA GLU A 564 -22.90 -16.59 -25.70
C GLU A 564 -23.40 -16.49 -24.26
N GLU A 565 -24.16 -17.49 -23.84
CA GLU A 565 -24.65 -17.60 -22.46
C GLU A 565 -23.49 -17.54 -21.46
N ASN A 566 -23.71 -16.88 -20.32
CA ASN A 566 -22.72 -16.69 -19.25
C ASN A 566 -21.44 -15.93 -19.66
N THR A 567 -21.45 -15.21 -20.79
CA THR A 567 -20.36 -14.29 -21.16
C THR A 567 -20.70 -12.83 -20.81
N PRO A 568 -19.71 -11.98 -20.49
CA PRO A 568 -19.96 -10.57 -20.21
C PRO A 568 -19.95 -9.71 -21.47
N ALA A 569 -20.80 -8.67 -21.50
CA ALA A 569 -20.70 -7.62 -22.52
C ALA A 569 -19.35 -6.88 -22.42
N PHE A 570 -18.91 -6.57 -21.19
CA PHE A 570 -17.61 -5.99 -20.89
C PHE A 570 -16.76 -6.94 -20.03
N GLU A 571 -15.68 -7.44 -20.62
CA GLU A 571 -14.73 -8.32 -19.94
C GLU A 571 -13.60 -7.50 -19.30
N MET A 572 -13.62 -7.40 -17.97
CA MET A 572 -12.63 -6.64 -17.21
C MET A 572 -11.33 -7.42 -17.12
N ASN A 573 -10.27 -6.91 -17.75
CA ASN A 573 -8.92 -7.46 -17.70
C ASN A 573 -8.08 -6.71 -16.65
N PRO A 574 -6.89 -7.22 -16.27
CA PRO A 574 -6.00 -6.54 -15.32
C PRO A 574 -5.76 -5.08 -15.71
N ARG A 575 -5.88 -4.16 -14.73
CA ARG A 575 -5.75 -2.70 -14.91
C ARG A 575 -6.84 -2.03 -15.77
N GLY A 576 -7.87 -2.78 -16.16
CA GLY A 576 -9.01 -2.22 -16.87
C GLY A 576 -9.75 -1.18 -16.03
N ILE A 577 -9.98 0.00 -16.59
CA ILE A 577 -10.79 1.06 -15.98
C ILE A 577 -11.81 1.48 -17.03
N ILE A 578 -13.09 1.21 -16.80
CA ILE A 578 -14.15 1.64 -17.72
C ILE A 578 -14.98 2.75 -17.09
N LYS A 579 -15.22 3.80 -17.88
CA LYS A 579 -16.20 4.85 -17.59
C LYS A 579 -17.30 4.78 -18.64
N LEU A 580 -18.55 4.56 -18.21
CA LEU A 580 -19.72 4.59 -19.09
C LEU A 580 -20.56 5.81 -18.79
N GLU A 581 -20.86 6.60 -19.82
CA GLU A 581 -21.58 7.87 -19.68
C GLU A 581 -22.76 7.94 -20.66
N ASN A 582 -23.97 8.11 -20.14
CA ASN A 582 -25.17 8.31 -20.95
C ASN A 582 -25.44 7.18 -21.96
N LEU A 583 -25.48 5.92 -21.51
CA LEU A 583 -25.67 4.72 -22.38
C LEU A 583 -26.87 3.86 -21.95
N SER A 584 -27.39 3.04 -22.86
CA SER A 584 -28.31 1.94 -22.56
C SER A 584 -27.64 0.62 -22.92
N LEU A 585 -27.55 -0.32 -21.98
CA LEU A 585 -27.00 -1.66 -22.16
C LEU A 585 -28.14 -2.67 -22.03
N LYS A 586 -28.29 -3.54 -23.03
CA LYS A 586 -29.36 -4.53 -23.09
C LYS A 586 -28.81 -5.93 -23.37
N GLY A 587 -29.16 -6.91 -22.53
CA GLY A 587 -28.85 -8.33 -22.73
C GLY A 587 -30.06 -9.17 -23.15
N GLN A 588 -29.96 -10.50 -22.98
CA GLN A 588 -31.02 -11.49 -23.26
C GLN A 588 -31.32 -12.40 -22.05
N ASN A 589 -31.09 -11.89 -20.84
CA ASN A 589 -31.29 -12.50 -19.51
C ASN A 589 -30.29 -13.58 -19.08
N ASN A 590 -29.44 -14.09 -19.96
CA ASN A 590 -28.49 -15.16 -19.66
C ASN A 590 -27.01 -14.73 -19.79
N GLN A 591 -26.75 -13.51 -20.26
CA GLN A 591 -25.41 -12.89 -20.27
C GLN A 591 -25.18 -11.99 -19.06
N LEU A 592 -23.93 -11.58 -18.85
CA LEU A 592 -23.54 -10.62 -17.81
C LEU A 592 -23.29 -9.25 -18.45
N ALA A 593 -23.57 -8.15 -17.74
CA ALA A 593 -23.14 -6.84 -18.24
C ALA A 593 -21.62 -6.67 -18.06
N PHE A 594 -21.12 -7.00 -16.86
CA PHE A 594 -19.70 -6.96 -16.52
C PHE A 594 -19.26 -8.26 -15.83
N ALA A 595 -18.08 -8.73 -16.18
CA ALA A 595 -17.36 -9.72 -15.38
C ALA A 595 -15.84 -9.56 -15.59
N PRO A 596 -15.03 -9.76 -14.54
CA PRO A 596 -13.59 -9.91 -14.71
C PRO A 596 -13.24 -11.28 -15.31
N LEU A 597 -11.98 -11.44 -15.71
CA LEU A 597 -11.47 -12.75 -16.14
C LEU A 597 -11.67 -13.79 -15.02
N ASN A 598 -11.99 -15.03 -15.40
CA ASN A 598 -12.11 -16.15 -14.45
C ASN A 598 -10.75 -16.53 -13.81
N GLU A 599 -9.66 -16.27 -14.53
CA GLU A 599 -8.29 -16.55 -14.10
C GLU A 599 -7.36 -15.42 -14.57
N ASN A 600 -6.13 -15.38 -14.06
CA ASN A 600 -5.10 -14.42 -14.47
C ASN A 600 -5.46 -12.93 -14.24
N MET A 601 -6.30 -12.66 -13.22
CA MET A 601 -6.51 -11.30 -12.71
C MET A 601 -5.31 -10.84 -11.89
N SER A 602 -4.26 -10.39 -12.58
CA SER A 602 -2.99 -9.96 -11.95
C SER A 602 -3.10 -8.62 -11.23
N ALA A 603 -4.07 -7.77 -11.60
CA ALA A 603 -4.27 -6.44 -11.03
C ALA A 603 -5.75 -6.08 -10.91
N ALA A 604 -6.04 -5.11 -10.05
CA ALA A 604 -7.40 -4.61 -9.84
C ALA A 604 -7.97 -3.92 -11.09
N TYR A 605 -9.30 -3.89 -11.17
CA TYR A 605 -10.06 -3.11 -12.16
C TYR A 605 -10.89 -2.02 -11.48
N LYS A 606 -11.42 -1.08 -12.28
CA LYS A 606 -12.37 -0.06 -11.79
C LYS A 606 -13.55 0.11 -12.75
N LEU A 607 -14.70 0.44 -12.18
CA LEU A 607 -15.95 0.63 -12.88
C LEU A 607 -16.57 1.97 -12.45
N PHE A 608 -16.80 2.86 -13.41
CA PHE A 608 -17.53 4.11 -13.23
C PHE A 608 -18.69 4.13 -14.22
N ILE A 609 -19.91 4.24 -13.72
CA ILE A 609 -21.12 4.26 -14.55
C ILE A 609 -21.94 5.48 -14.15
N ASP A 610 -22.25 6.33 -15.12
CA ASP A 610 -23.07 7.52 -14.90
C ASP A 610 -24.16 7.64 -15.96
N ASN A 611 -25.36 7.99 -15.49
CA ASN A 611 -26.53 8.23 -16.33
C ASN A 611 -26.80 7.08 -17.33
N CYS A 612 -26.73 5.82 -16.89
CA CYS A 612 -26.92 4.66 -17.76
C CYS A 612 -28.25 3.95 -17.53
N VAL A 613 -28.60 3.02 -18.43
CA VAL A 613 -29.64 2.00 -18.22
C VAL A 613 -28.99 0.64 -18.46
N ILE A 614 -29.15 -0.31 -17.55
CA ILE A 614 -28.65 -1.68 -17.67
C ILE A 614 -29.84 -2.62 -17.51
N GLU A 615 -30.18 -3.37 -18.55
CA GLU A 615 -31.37 -4.20 -18.55
C GLU A 615 -31.17 -5.60 -19.14
N ASP A 616 -32.00 -6.54 -18.68
CA ASP A 616 -32.12 -7.89 -19.22
C ASP A 616 -30.79 -8.69 -19.16
N PHE A 617 -30.06 -8.64 -18.03
CA PHE A 617 -28.85 -9.45 -17.79
C PHE A 617 -29.05 -10.46 -16.64
N SER A 618 -28.32 -11.58 -16.63
CA SER A 618 -28.31 -12.49 -15.48
C SER A 618 -27.61 -11.86 -14.26
N TYR A 619 -26.58 -11.04 -14.51
CA TYR A 619 -25.89 -10.24 -13.50
C TYR A 619 -25.52 -8.88 -14.08
N MET A 620 -25.68 -7.81 -13.29
CA MET A 620 -25.01 -6.55 -13.60
C MET A 620 -23.49 -6.75 -13.52
N LEU A 621 -22.99 -7.25 -12.38
CA LEU A 621 -21.58 -7.59 -12.20
C LEU A 621 -21.46 -8.89 -11.41
N LYS A 622 -20.62 -9.82 -11.88
CA LYS A 622 -20.26 -11.02 -11.14
C LYS A 622 -18.75 -11.12 -11.01
N ALA A 623 -18.25 -11.04 -9.77
CA ALA A 623 -16.84 -11.27 -9.49
C ALA A 623 -16.46 -12.74 -9.70
N SER A 624 -15.19 -12.95 -10.08
CA SER A 624 -14.54 -14.26 -10.11
C SER A 624 -13.54 -14.38 -8.97
N LYS A 625 -13.17 -15.61 -8.60
CA LYS A 625 -12.17 -15.88 -7.55
C LYS A 625 -10.84 -15.22 -7.91
N GLY A 626 -10.23 -14.51 -6.95
CA GLY A 626 -8.99 -13.76 -7.16
C GLY A 626 -9.15 -12.42 -7.90
N SER A 627 -10.33 -12.08 -8.41
CA SER A 627 -10.58 -10.73 -8.96
C SER A 627 -10.75 -9.69 -7.85
N PHE A 628 -10.46 -8.43 -8.17
CA PHE A 628 -10.63 -7.32 -7.23
C PHE A 628 -10.98 -6.02 -7.97
N ALA A 629 -12.07 -5.38 -7.56
CA ALA A 629 -12.42 -4.03 -7.98
C ALA A 629 -11.89 -3.02 -6.96
N ASP A 630 -10.96 -2.15 -7.36
CA ASP A 630 -10.54 -1.07 -6.47
C ASP A 630 -11.67 -0.05 -6.28
N THR A 631 -12.49 0.18 -7.30
CA THR A 631 -13.62 1.11 -7.22
C THR A 631 -14.76 0.66 -8.13
N ILE A 632 -15.97 0.66 -7.59
CA ILE A 632 -17.23 0.57 -8.31
C ILE A 632 -18.05 1.78 -7.90
N ASN A 633 -18.27 2.71 -8.82
CA ASN A 633 -19.06 3.91 -8.59
C ASN A 633 -20.15 4.01 -9.66
N VAL A 634 -21.41 3.98 -9.22
CA VAL A 634 -22.58 3.98 -10.09
C VAL A 634 -23.49 5.13 -9.68
N ASN A 635 -23.75 6.04 -10.62
CA ASN A 635 -24.56 7.23 -10.39
C ASN A 635 -25.68 7.31 -11.43
N ASN A 636 -26.85 7.83 -11.03
CA ASN A 636 -27.93 8.20 -11.95
C ASN A 636 -28.37 7.07 -12.91
N THR A 637 -28.28 5.82 -12.46
CA THR A 637 -28.39 4.65 -13.35
C THR A 637 -29.56 3.77 -12.97
N THR A 638 -30.32 3.33 -13.98
CA THR A 638 -31.40 2.35 -13.81
C THR A 638 -30.88 0.94 -14.12
N ILE A 639 -31.01 0.01 -13.18
CA ILE A 639 -30.71 -1.42 -13.32
C ILE A 639 -32.03 -2.18 -13.24
N GLN A 640 -32.45 -2.81 -14.33
CA GLN A 640 -33.79 -3.41 -14.40
C GLN A 640 -33.86 -4.80 -15.05
N ASN A 641 -34.85 -5.59 -14.61
CA ASN A 641 -35.17 -6.92 -15.14
C ASN A 641 -34.00 -7.93 -15.09
N CYS A 642 -33.00 -7.68 -14.25
CA CYS A 642 -31.88 -8.59 -14.09
C CYS A 642 -32.22 -9.79 -13.18
N GLU A 643 -31.57 -10.93 -13.36
CA GLU A 643 -31.68 -12.03 -12.38
C GLU A 643 -31.00 -11.64 -11.05
N ASN A 644 -29.82 -11.02 -11.12
CA ASN A 644 -29.07 -10.49 -9.97
C ASN A 644 -28.55 -9.08 -10.26
N GLY A 645 -28.32 -8.28 -9.21
CA GLY A 645 -27.58 -7.03 -9.30
C GLY A 645 -26.07 -7.29 -9.36
N ILE A 646 -25.34 -6.92 -8.31
CA ILE A 646 -23.91 -7.19 -8.18
C ILE A 646 -23.61 -8.32 -7.20
N VAL A 647 -22.65 -9.18 -7.55
CA VAL A 647 -22.16 -10.28 -6.70
C VAL A 647 -20.64 -10.20 -6.56
N LEU A 648 -20.19 -9.87 -5.36
CA LEU A 648 -18.82 -9.64 -4.90
C LEU A 648 -18.52 -10.59 -3.73
N ALA A 649 -18.66 -11.90 -3.98
CA ALA A 649 -18.64 -12.94 -2.95
C ALA A 649 -17.91 -14.22 -3.43
N ALA A 650 -16.85 -14.07 -4.22
CA ALA A 650 -16.12 -15.17 -4.84
C ALA A 650 -14.84 -15.58 -4.09
N ASP A 651 -14.38 -14.76 -3.13
CA ASP A 651 -13.19 -15.03 -2.31
C ASP A 651 -13.55 -15.48 -0.88
N GLU A 652 -12.57 -16.10 -0.21
CA GLU A 652 -12.65 -16.67 1.13
C GLU A 652 -11.41 -16.24 1.95
N LYS A 653 -11.34 -16.60 3.24
CA LYS A 653 -10.17 -16.39 4.11
C LYS A 653 -9.71 -14.94 4.24
N GLY A 654 -10.66 -14.01 4.34
CA GLY A 654 -10.41 -12.59 4.57
C GLY A 654 -10.01 -11.79 3.33
N ASP A 655 -9.76 -12.44 2.18
CA ASP A 655 -9.74 -11.76 0.89
C ASP A 655 -11.18 -11.45 0.44
N TYR A 656 -11.38 -10.36 -0.30
CA TYR A 656 -12.70 -9.92 -0.78
C TYR A 656 -12.57 -9.27 -2.17
N ASN A 657 -13.70 -9.04 -2.85
CA ASN A 657 -13.71 -8.71 -4.28
C ASN A 657 -13.80 -7.22 -4.64
N ALA A 658 -14.03 -6.32 -3.69
CA ALA A 658 -14.04 -4.88 -3.99
C ALA A 658 -13.65 -4.01 -2.79
N GLU A 659 -12.96 -2.89 -3.02
CA GLU A 659 -12.64 -1.94 -1.95
C GLU A 659 -13.77 -0.93 -1.73
N MET A 660 -14.08 -0.13 -2.76
CA MET A 660 -15.00 1.00 -2.68
C MET A 660 -16.19 0.74 -3.59
N VAL A 661 -17.38 0.54 -3.01
CA VAL A 661 -18.63 0.29 -3.73
C VAL A 661 -19.63 1.39 -3.39
N THR A 662 -20.06 2.15 -4.40
CA THR A 662 -21.00 3.26 -4.23
C THR A 662 -22.09 3.20 -5.28
N PHE A 663 -23.34 3.30 -4.83
CA PHE A 663 -24.51 3.57 -5.66
C PHE A 663 -25.19 4.82 -5.13
N ASN A 664 -25.28 5.85 -5.97
CA ASN A 664 -25.98 7.08 -5.66
C ASN A 664 -27.03 7.40 -6.73
N GLU A 665 -28.23 7.80 -6.32
CA GLU A 665 -29.30 8.23 -7.24
C GLU A 665 -29.62 7.15 -8.30
N CYS A 666 -29.54 5.87 -7.94
CA CYS A 666 -29.82 4.75 -8.84
C CYS A 666 -31.22 4.17 -8.60
N GLU A 667 -31.75 3.51 -9.63
CA GLU A 667 -33.01 2.78 -9.59
C GLU A 667 -32.77 1.30 -9.85
N PHE A 668 -33.22 0.44 -8.94
CA PHE A 668 -33.22 -1.02 -9.12
C PHE A 668 -34.67 -1.49 -9.27
N ILE A 669 -35.00 -2.09 -10.41
CA ILE A 669 -36.39 -2.46 -10.75
C ILE A 669 -36.44 -3.93 -11.16
N ASN A 670 -37.25 -4.74 -10.47
CA ASN A 670 -37.48 -6.14 -10.85
C ASN A 670 -36.17 -6.96 -10.93
N VAL A 671 -35.22 -6.70 -10.02
CA VAL A 671 -34.04 -7.56 -9.84
C VAL A 671 -34.46 -8.78 -9.04
N LYS A 672 -34.42 -9.97 -9.66
CA LYS A 672 -35.13 -11.14 -9.13
C LYS A 672 -34.55 -11.68 -7.81
N ARG A 673 -33.22 -11.62 -7.61
CA ARG A 673 -32.50 -12.10 -6.42
C ARG A 673 -31.81 -10.95 -5.67
N ASN A 674 -30.69 -11.20 -4.98
CA ASN A 674 -29.86 -10.18 -4.36
C ASN A 674 -29.54 -9.03 -5.32
N VAL A 675 -29.77 -7.80 -4.83
CA VAL A 675 -29.33 -6.59 -5.53
C VAL A 675 -27.85 -6.36 -5.26
N ILE A 676 -27.41 -6.60 -4.03
CA ILE A 676 -26.01 -6.53 -3.64
C ILE A 676 -25.69 -7.75 -2.77
N ASN A 677 -24.72 -8.55 -3.21
CA ASN A 677 -24.09 -9.56 -2.39
C ASN A 677 -22.59 -9.25 -2.28
N PHE A 678 -22.20 -8.56 -1.21
CA PHE A 678 -20.83 -8.15 -0.95
C PHE A 678 -20.35 -8.82 0.33
N TYR A 679 -19.46 -9.79 0.17
CA TYR A 679 -19.08 -10.70 1.23
C TYR A 679 -17.58 -10.63 1.51
N ARG A 680 -17.24 -10.75 2.79
CA ARG A 680 -15.89 -11.04 3.25
C ARG A 680 -15.95 -12.16 4.28
N ASP A 681 -15.12 -13.16 4.08
CA ASP A 681 -15.05 -14.30 4.99
C ASP A 681 -14.28 -13.95 6.26
N GLY A 682 -14.78 -14.43 7.40
CA GLY A 682 -14.17 -14.45 8.73
C GLY A 682 -13.76 -13.12 9.40
N TYR A 683 -13.20 -13.25 10.61
CA TYR A 683 -12.71 -12.14 11.43
C TYR A 683 -11.21 -11.91 11.21
N ASP A 684 -10.84 -11.10 10.20
CA ASP A 684 -9.48 -10.57 10.05
C ASP A 684 -9.46 -9.05 10.23
N GLU A 685 -8.66 -8.59 11.20
CA GLU A 685 -8.43 -7.17 11.50
C GLU A 685 -7.26 -6.57 10.71
N SER A 686 -6.48 -7.40 10.03
CA SER A 686 -5.39 -6.95 9.16
C SER A 686 -5.94 -6.28 7.89
N THR A 687 -7.23 -6.46 7.63
CA THR A 687 -7.98 -5.73 6.60
C THR A 687 -9.20 -5.04 7.21
N ILE A 688 -9.22 -3.72 7.14
CA ILE A 688 -10.38 -2.89 7.49
C ILE A 688 -11.15 -2.42 6.25
N GLY A 689 -10.92 -3.12 5.13
CA GLY A 689 -11.39 -2.72 3.81
C GLY A 689 -12.73 -3.32 3.42
N GLY A 690 -13.24 -2.85 2.30
CA GLY A 690 -14.63 -3.06 1.88
C GLY A 690 -15.55 -2.00 2.45
N PHE A 691 -16.00 -1.11 1.58
CA PHE A 691 -16.84 0.04 1.88
C PHE A 691 -18.04 0.02 0.94
N LEU A 692 -19.24 -0.05 1.52
CA LEU A 692 -20.49 0.05 0.79
C LEU A 692 -21.19 1.35 1.16
N THR A 693 -21.50 2.19 0.17
CA THR A 693 -22.38 3.35 0.33
C THR A 693 -23.55 3.26 -0.64
N LEU A 694 -24.77 3.28 -0.09
CA LEU A 694 -26.02 3.35 -0.83
C LEU A 694 -26.74 4.63 -0.40
N SER A 695 -26.79 5.61 -1.30
CA SER A 695 -27.43 6.91 -1.05
C SER A 695 -28.48 7.26 -2.11
N ASN A 696 -29.63 7.78 -1.68
CA ASN A 696 -30.64 8.32 -2.60
C ASN A 696 -31.14 7.33 -3.67
N ASN A 697 -31.09 6.02 -3.41
CA ASN A 697 -31.50 5.00 -4.39
C ASN A 697 -32.95 4.58 -4.20
N THR A 698 -33.58 4.06 -5.26
CA THR A 698 -34.88 3.40 -5.21
C THR A 698 -34.77 1.93 -5.57
N PHE A 699 -35.36 1.05 -4.77
CA PHE A 699 -35.41 -0.40 -4.99
C PHE A 699 -36.88 -0.84 -5.07
N THR A 700 -37.32 -1.28 -6.25
CA THR A 700 -38.73 -1.61 -6.51
C THR A 700 -38.89 -3.04 -7.02
N SER A 701 -39.69 -3.83 -6.31
CA SER A 701 -40.02 -5.21 -6.70
C SER A 701 -38.81 -6.14 -6.85
N CYS A 702 -37.80 -5.98 -5.99
CA CYS A 702 -36.57 -6.76 -6.02
C CYS A 702 -36.57 -7.90 -4.98
N GLY A 703 -35.81 -8.96 -5.25
CA GLY A 703 -35.52 -10.05 -4.30
C GLY A 703 -36.56 -11.17 -4.22
N GLY A 704 -37.55 -11.22 -5.11
CA GLY A 704 -38.63 -12.24 -5.06
C GLY A 704 -38.22 -13.69 -5.26
N LYS A 705 -36.98 -13.95 -5.68
CA LYS A 705 -36.38 -15.28 -5.80
C LYS A 705 -35.15 -15.46 -4.91
N GLU A 706 -34.90 -14.53 -3.98
CA GLU A 706 -33.74 -14.61 -3.10
C GLU A 706 -33.96 -15.61 -1.96
N GLU A 707 -33.19 -16.70 -1.96
CA GLU A 707 -33.36 -17.82 -1.02
C GLU A 707 -32.99 -17.44 0.42
N SER A 708 -32.03 -16.53 0.60
CA SER A 708 -31.66 -16.01 1.92
C SER A 708 -32.73 -15.08 2.52
N GLY A 709 -33.64 -14.56 1.69
CA GLY A 709 -34.61 -13.55 2.06
C GLY A 709 -34.00 -12.19 2.44
N LEU A 710 -32.76 -11.90 2.01
CA LEU A 710 -31.99 -10.69 2.31
C LEU A 710 -31.71 -9.92 1.02
N LEU A 711 -32.11 -8.66 0.88
CA LEU A 711 -31.90 -7.93 -0.39
C LEU A 711 -30.47 -7.43 -0.60
N ILE A 712 -29.85 -6.95 0.48
CA ILE A 712 -28.50 -6.40 0.56
C ILE A 712 -27.73 -7.25 1.56
N ASN A 713 -26.89 -8.15 1.05
CA ASN A 713 -26.02 -8.99 1.86
C ASN A 713 -24.63 -8.36 1.99
N THR A 714 -24.23 -8.06 3.22
CA THR A 714 -22.95 -7.41 3.57
C THR A 714 -22.17 -8.17 4.64
N ARG A 715 -22.37 -9.49 4.77
CA ARG A 715 -21.71 -10.28 5.81
C ARG A 715 -20.19 -10.15 5.75
N GLY A 716 -19.59 -9.77 6.88
CA GLY A 716 -18.13 -9.56 7.03
C GLY A 716 -17.61 -8.20 6.55
N ILE A 717 -18.45 -7.37 5.91
CA ILE A 717 -18.13 -5.99 5.54
C ILE A 717 -18.36 -5.09 6.75
N ILE A 718 -17.34 -4.34 7.13
CA ILE A 718 -17.31 -3.57 8.38
C ILE A 718 -17.57 -2.07 8.19
N ASN A 719 -17.70 -1.62 6.94
CA ASN A 719 -18.06 -0.24 6.59
C ASN A 719 -19.25 -0.24 5.63
N VAL A 720 -20.45 0.04 6.14
CA VAL A 720 -21.68 0.04 5.36
C VAL A 720 -22.52 1.26 5.72
N ASN A 721 -22.89 2.07 4.73
CA ASN A 721 -23.79 3.20 4.89
C ASN A 721 -24.99 3.05 3.96
N ILE A 722 -26.20 2.94 4.53
CA ILE A 722 -27.47 2.87 3.79
C ILE A 722 -28.32 4.08 4.18
N ILE A 723 -28.33 5.12 3.34
CA ILE A 723 -28.86 6.44 3.72
C ILE A 723 -29.82 6.98 2.65
N ASP A 724 -30.93 7.59 3.07
CA ASP A 724 -31.88 8.30 2.18
C ASP A 724 -32.42 7.43 1.01
N ASN A 725 -32.53 6.11 1.18
CA ASN A 725 -33.04 5.20 0.13
C ASN A 725 -34.54 4.91 0.28
N THR A 726 -35.20 4.56 -0.82
CA THR A 726 -36.59 4.07 -0.84
C THR A 726 -36.64 2.61 -1.27
N PHE A 727 -37.18 1.74 -0.42
CA PHE A 727 -37.43 0.33 -0.71
C PHE A 727 -38.94 0.10 -0.82
N SER A 728 -39.42 -0.25 -2.02
CA SER A 728 -40.83 -0.36 -2.35
C SER A 728 -41.20 -1.74 -2.90
N HIS A 729 -42.17 -2.41 -2.29
CA HIS A 729 -42.73 -3.70 -2.76
C HIS A 729 -41.68 -4.80 -2.95
N ASN A 730 -40.64 -4.86 -2.10
CA ASN A 730 -39.60 -5.88 -2.19
C ASN A 730 -39.99 -7.11 -1.35
N PRO A 731 -40.33 -8.27 -1.98
CA PRO A 731 -40.78 -9.48 -1.29
C PRO A 731 -39.64 -10.25 -0.59
N VAL A 732 -38.94 -9.59 0.33
CA VAL A 732 -37.85 -10.12 1.14
C VAL A 732 -38.18 -10.03 2.63
N LYS A 733 -37.59 -10.89 3.45
CA LYS A 733 -37.74 -10.81 4.90
C LYS A 733 -36.96 -9.64 5.48
N LEU A 734 -35.74 -9.44 5.00
CA LEU A 734 -34.84 -8.37 5.42
C LEU A 734 -34.36 -7.60 4.19
N VAL A 735 -34.29 -6.28 4.31
CA VAL A 735 -33.59 -5.44 3.36
C VAL A 735 -32.08 -5.55 3.59
N ALA A 736 -31.64 -5.41 4.85
CA ALA A 736 -30.24 -5.51 5.24
C ALA A 736 -30.10 -6.02 6.69
N LEU A 737 -28.98 -6.69 6.98
CA LEU A 737 -28.55 -7.06 8.34
C LEU A 737 -27.20 -6.40 8.63
N LEU A 738 -27.20 -5.38 9.48
CA LEU A 738 -26.03 -4.57 9.81
C LEU A 738 -25.36 -5.04 11.11
N TRP A 739 -24.07 -4.76 11.23
CA TRP A 739 -23.24 -5.11 12.38
C TRP A 739 -22.96 -3.86 13.23
N GLY A 740 -23.70 -3.69 14.33
CA GLY A 740 -23.74 -2.47 15.15
C GLY A 740 -22.41 -2.10 15.81
N ALA A 741 -21.61 -3.07 16.26
CA ALA A 741 -20.27 -2.81 16.81
C ALA A 741 -19.21 -2.45 15.76
N LYS A 742 -19.59 -2.37 14.48
CA LYS A 742 -18.74 -1.92 13.37
C LYS A 742 -19.34 -0.67 12.74
N ASN A 743 -18.66 -0.11 11.74
CA ASN A 743 -19.05 1.12 11.05
C ASN A 743 -20.18 0.84 10.03
N ASN A 744 -21.24 0.18 10.49
CA ASN A 744 -22.42 -0.18 9.69
C ASN A 744 -23.63 0.63 10.17
N HIS A 745 -24.03 1.61 9.37
CA HIS A 745 -25.03 2.59 9.71
C HIS A 745 -26.15 2.66 8.66
N HIS A 746 -27.34 3.05 9.13
CA HIS A 746 -28.44 3.40 8.25
C HIS A 746 -29.23 4.60 8.82
N SER A 747 -29.75 5.45 7.93
CA SER A 747 -30.58 6.61 8.32
C SER A 747 -31.53 7.02 7.20
N ASN A 748 -32.69 7.59 7.56
CA ASN A 748 -33.65 8.19 6.62
C ASN A 748 -34.14 7.28 5.48
N ASN A 749 -34.13 5.97 5.65
CA ASN A 749 -34.63 5.05 4.63
C ASN A 749 -36.15 4.88 4.74
N THR A 750 -36.83 4.88 3.60
CA THR A 750 -38.28 4.64 3.51
C THR A 750 -38.55 3.21 3.09
N LEU A 751 -39.31 2.46 3.90
CA LEU A 751 -39.67 1.07 3.64
C LEU A 751 -41.19 0.98 3.38
N ILE A 752 -41.59 0.64 2.15
CA ILE A 752 -42.98 0.50 1.72
C ILE A 752 -43.17 -0.94 1.26
N GLN A 753 -44.01 -1.72 1.93
CA GLN A 753 -44.29 -3.13 1.59
C GLN A 753 -43.01 -3.95 1.30
N SER A 754 -41.98 -3.73 2.10
CA SER A 754 -40.66 -4.37 1.98
C SER A 754 -40.25 -4.97 3.33
N GLY A 755 -39.20 -5.80 3.31
CA GLY A 755 -38.55 -6.27 4.55
C GLY A 755 -37.98 -5.13 5.40
N GLN A 756 -37.48 -5.47 6.59
CA GLN A 756 -36.88 -4.51 7.53
C GLN A 756 -35.36 -4.43 7.40
N ILE A 757 -34.77 -3.31 7.82
CA ILE A 757 -33.33 -3.21 8.10
C ILE A 757 -33.14 -3.56 9.59
N LYS A 758 -32.29 -4.55 9.89
CA LYS A 758 -31.99 -4.98 11.26
C LYS A 758 -30.53 -4.68 11.60
N VAL A 759 -30.26 -4.23 12.83
CA VAL A 759 -28.91 -4.08 13.37
C VAL A 759 -28.69 -5.12 14.47
N GLU A 760 -27.59 -5.85 14.42
CA GLU A 760 -27.13 -6.75 15.47
C GLU A 760 -25.77 -6.27 15.99
N GLU A 761 -25.65 -6.03 17.29
CA GLU A 761 -24.42 -5.46 17.88
C GLU A 761 -23.20 -6.35 17.66
N GLN A 762 -23.34 -7.66 17.87
CA GLN A 762 -22.27 -8.62 17.67
C GLN A 762 -22.77 -9.71 16.72
N GLN A 763 -21.97 -10.02 15.70
CA GLN A 763 -22.21 -11.13 14.78
C GLN A 763 -21.19 -12.23 15.04
N GLU A 764 -21.65 -13.48 15.05
CA GLU A 764 -20.76 -14.64 15.11
C GLU A 764 -20.10 -14.81 13.73
N LEU A 765 -18.77 -14.69 13.72
CA LEU A 765 -17.94 -14.91 12.55
C LEU A 765 -16.92 -16.01 12.86
N ASP A 766 -16.63 -16.82 11.86
CA ASP A 766 -15.56 -17.80 11.96
C ASP A 766 -14.22 -17.08 12.10
N ILE A 767 -13.40 -17.53 13.05
CA ILE A 767 -12.05 -17.00 13.23
C ILE A 767 -11.14 -17.62 12.17
N LEU A 768 -10.48 -16.78 11.38
CA LEU A 768 -9.53 -17.21 10.37
C LEU A 768 -8.17 -17.47 11.02
N TYR A 769 -7.76 -18.72 11.09
CA TYR A 769 -6.39 -19.11 11.46
C TYR A 769 -5.66 -19.78 10.28
#